data_AF-A0AAW2ZIN9-F1
#
_entry.id   AF-A0AAW2ZIN9-F1
#
_cell.length_a   1.000
_cell.length_b   1.000
_cell.length_c   1.000
_cell.angle_alpha   90.00
_cell.angle_beta   90.00
_cell.angle_gamma   90.00
#
_symmetry.space_group_name_H-M   'P 1'
#
loop_
_entity.id
_entity.type
_entity.pdbx_description
1 polymer ?
#
loop_
_entity_poly.entity_id
_entity_poly.type
_entity_poly.pdbx_seq_one_letter_code
_entity_poly.pdbx_strand_id
1 'polypeptide(L)'
;MFQFHNLFDSLPYGVKTQIPNASVPLNFERYGDAYPQYSEFMGVHEKLKDEYEQTCFSSDVSLEQNMCQPDMFKSNNLYKAHIMALKAYESARSKPEEAIKMARDSIEIAPTCDAYSVLAICGSTNYEEALEFYSKGIQIGPTMTKKFNEVVKKREVFGLHSTRGYFRCVHGEANTLRKMGRYKESIQAYERLIQLDPTRHTYSSYSNFRAHMPETYIKAGNWRAADKLLTTDNQLTDMMSSNVTCLWAQSLCDFVIRKKNKFAYEYFLHDDVDKNIIGALLNGPLVIPFMTGQIPLPSIPIPSTYVSDTKQRQPAVSHQANYASQNKTLWTSTPGALAWAQKNLNTLKCIRLLKPEAFAQWISYDNEPSSYETFEKYVNSEHGIFVNDVYTSKYASILHDIVQLNDVRYLKLLIDKGANLTPSKVDLYPIHLACYYDRKPEIIELLIKSGSDPTDGGKIGLSPLEMTANQGNWIAMHTVFKNRPQLKNNQKLLEALMDHIFSTSVYACIRGGGKCQRCTNDKVPHSQNLSFEMCVKLIFGYGYRHKNSSLLPHKGTSFDPLLKVYESFVKSPPVISEPVVNTFSSPVIGSGVVDRVRTAPVEKCFVCGVEESERVPLKRCVACKKAVYCGVECQKKDWKDHKLVCRK
;
A
#
# COMPACT_ATOMS: atom_id res chain seq x y z
N MET A 1 -20.96 -5.87 -10.11
CA MET A 1 -22.07 -5.48 -11.00
C MET A 1 -23.35 -5.77 -10.22
N PHE A 2 -23.85 -4.82 -9.41
CA PHE A 2 -25.02 -5.02 -8.55
C PHE A 2 -26.20 -4.17 -9.06
N GLN A 3 -27.37 -4.80 -9.15
CA GLN A 3 -28.64 -4.23 -9.61
C GLN A 3 -29.11 -3.09 -8.68
N PHE A 4 -28.67 -1.87 -8.98
CA PHE A 4 -29.18 -0.62 -8.40
C PHE A 4 -30.05 0.13 -9.42
N HIS A 5 -31.02 -0.51 -10.05
CA HIS A 5 -31.92 0.18 -11.00
C HIS A 5 -33.38 0.28 -10.57
N ASN A 6 -33.86 -0.54 -9.62
CA ASN A 6 -35.32 -0.65 -9.40
C ASN A 6 -35.88 0.02 -8.13
N LEU A 7 -35.09 0.80 -7.39
CA LEU A 7 -35.57 1.59 -6.23
C LEU A 7 -35.69 3.09 -6.54
N PHE A 8 -35.33 3.51 -7.75
CA PHE A 8 -35.12 4.92 -8.11
C PHE A 8 -36.36 5.62 -8.70
N ASP A 9 -37.36 4.86 -9.14
CA ASP A 9 -38.57 5.38 -9.80
C ASP A 9 -39.75 5.69 -8.84
N SER A 10 -39.56 5.50 -7.52
CA SER A 10 -40.65 5.64 -6.53
C SER A 10 -40.63 6.93 -5.71
N LEU A 11 -39.65 7.82 -5.92
CA LEU A 11 -39.60 9.11 -5.22
C LEU A 11 -40.36 10.19 -6.03
N PRO A 12 -41.31 10.93 -5.42
CA PRO A 12 -42.17 11.89 -6.12
C PRO A 12 -41.45 13.07 -6.80
N TYR A 13 -40.12 13.19 -6.67
CA TYR A 13 -39.32 14.29 -7.22
C TYR A 13 -38.07 13.87 -8.00
N GLY A 14 -37.98 12.61 -8.44
CA GLY A 14 -37.36 12.17 -9.70
C GLY A 14 -35.96 12.64 -10.17
N VAL A 15 -35.11 13.36 -9.42
CA VAL A 15 -33.80 13.80 -9.95
C VAL A 15 -32.65 13.74 -8.94
N LYS A 16 -31.53 13.17 -9.42
CA LYS A 16 -30.18 13.31 -8.87
C LYS A 16 -29.74 14.77 -8.89
N THR A 17 -30.04 15.54 -7.86
CA THR A 17 -29.28 16.76 -7.56
C THR A 17 -28.23 16.38 -6.54
N GLN A 18 -26.95 16.44 -6.86
CA GLN A 18 -25.91 16.33 -5.84
C GLN A 18 -26.10 17.48 -4.86
N ILE A 19 -26.14 17.23 -3.55
CA ILE A 19 -25.74 18.29 -2.61
C ILE A 19 -24.25 18.41 -2.86
N PRO A 20 -23.72 19.53 -3.36
CA PRO A 20 -22.29 19.76 -3.27
C PRO A 20 -21.97 19.68 -1.79
N ASN A 21 -21.02 18.82 -1.43
CA ASN A 21 -20.69 18.57 -0.03
C ASN A 21 -20.52 19.92 0.67
N ALA A 22 -21.24 20.21 1.75
CA ALA A 22 -20.96 21.43 2.51
C ALA A 22 -19.60 21.37 3.21
N SER A 23 -18.79 20.33 2.95
CA SER A 23 -17.34 20.41 2.98
C SER A 23 -16.77 21.38 1.94
N VAL A 24 -17.58 22.17 1.21
CA VAL A 24 -17.11 23.33 0.45
C VAL A 24 -16.24 24.13 1.41
N PRO A 25 -14.93 24.16 1.17
CA PRO A 25 -14.06 24.98 1.98
C PRO A 25 -14.51 26.43 1.79
N LEU A 26 -14.59 27.15 2.89
CA LEU A 26 -14.78 28.59 2.89
C LEU A 26 -13.61 29.19 2.10
N ASN A 27 -13.88 30.27 1.37
CA ASN A 27 -12.94 30.81 0.39
C ASN A 27 -11.58 31.23 1.00
N PHE A 28 -11.52 31.49 2.30
CA PHE A 28 -10.29 31.79 3.01
C PHE A 28 -9.47 30.55 3.44
N GLU A 29 -10.03 29.34 3.39
CA GLU A 29 -9.35 28.12 3.84
C GLU A 29 -8.24 27.67 2.87
N ARG A 30 -7.11 27.25 3.44
CA ARG A 30 -5.92 26.76 2.73
C ARG A 30 -5.42 25.48 3.42
N TYR A 31 -4.68 24.62 2.71
CA TYR A 31 -4.15 23.39 3.32
C TYR A 31 -3.07 23.60 4.39
N GLY A 32 -2.15 24.54 4.15
CA GLY A 32 -1.03 24.86 5.06
C GLY A 32 -0.27 26.08 4.57
N ASP A 33 0.84 26.43 5.22
CA ASP A 33 1.61 27.66 4.91
C ASP A 33 2.88 27.40 4.09
N ALA A 34 3.06 26.18 3.57
CA ALA A 34 4.26 25.87 2.79
C ALA A 34 4.22 26.59 1.44
N TYR A 35 5.28 27.33 1.15
CA TYR A 35 5.54 27.82 -0.21
C TYR A 35 6.15 26.68 -1.02
N PRO A 36 5.67 26.41 -2.25
CA PRO A 36 6.27 25.43 -3.14
C PRO A 36 7.62 25.97 -3.63
N GLN A 37 8.63 25.92 -2.77
CA GLN A 37 10.03 26.06 -3.18
C GLN A 37 10.47 24.69 -3.71
N TYR A 38 11.24 24.67 -4.79
CA TYR A 38 11.69 23.47 -5.52
C TYR A 38 11.96 22.29 -4.59
N SER A 39 11.05 21.32 -4.60
CA SER A 39 11.15 20.10 -3.81
C SER A 39 10.90 18.88 -4.70
N GLU A 40 11.37 17.73 -4.27
CA GLU A 40 11.11 16.42 -4.87
C GLU A 40 9.59 16.08 -4.97
N PHE A 41 8.70 16.91 -4.42
CA PHE A 41 7.26 16.72 -4.36
C PHE A 41 6.45 17.63 -5.31
N MET A 42 7.10 18.34 -6.23
CA MET A 42 6.44 19.23 -7.20
C MET A 42 5.26 18.56 -7.92
N GLY A 43 5.38 17.29 -8.33
CA GLY A 43 4.29 16.58 -9.00
C GLY A 43 3.04 16.36 -8.14
N VAL A 44 3.17 16.29 -6.81
CA VAL A 44 2.02 16.19 -5.89
C VAL A 44 1.36 17.56 -5.72
N HIS A 45 2.16 18.64 -5.64
CA HIS A 45 1.65 20.01 -5.59
C HIS A 45 0.96 20.43 -6.89
N GLU A 46 1.52 20.06 -8.05
CA GLU A 46 0.90 20.25 -9.36
C GLU A 46 -0.43 19.51 -9.44
N LYS A 47 -0.49 18.23 -9.04
CA LYS A 47 -1.76 17.49 -8.97
C LYS A 47 -2.79 18.15 -8.06
N LEU A 48 -2.38 18.66 -6.89
CA LEU A 48 -3.29 19.39 -6.00
C LEU A 48 -3.84 20.66 -6.66
N LYS A 49 -3.00 21.37 -7.42
CA LYS A 49 -3.41 22.55 -8.18
C LYS A 49 -4.35 22.19 -9.33
N ASP A 50 -4.04 21.14 -10.09
CA ASP A 50 -4.88 20.66 -11.19
C ASP A 50 -6.24 20.16 -10.69
N GLU A 51 -6.25 19.34 -9.63
CA GLU A 51 -7.48 18.89 -8.96
C GLU A 51 -8.27 20.07 -8.40
N TYR A 52 -7.58 21.09 -7.86
CA TYR A 52 -8.24 22.34 -7.57
C TYR A 52 -8.87 22.90 -8.84
N GLU A 53 -8.13 23.27 -9.87
CA GLU A 53 -8.65 23.90 -11.10
C GLU A 53 -9.81 23.15 -11.77
N GLN A 54 -9.81 21.81 -11.75
CA GLN A 54 -10.83 20.95 -12.37
C GLN A 54 -12.17 20.88 -11.61
N THR A 55 -12.24 21.37 -10.37
CA THR A 55 -13.46 21.23 -9.56
C THR A 55 -14.51 22.25 -10.00
N CYS A 56 -15.72 21.82 -10.37
CA CYS A 56 -16.78 22.70 -10.86
C CYS A 56 -18.01 22.62 -9.95
N PHE A 57 -18.65 23.77 -9.67
CA PHE A 57 -19.93 23.84 -8.92
C PHE A 57 -21.16 23.58 -9.82
N SER A 58 -20.96 23.38 -11.13
CA SER A 58 -21.89 23.88 -12.14
C SER A 58 -22.84 22.89 -12.80
N SER A 59 -22.72 21.56 -12.62
CA SER A 59 -23.62 20.66 -13.37
C SER A 59 -25.03 20.53 -12.78
N ASP A 60 -25.20 20.69 -11.46
CA ASP A 60 -26.43 20.25 -10.79
C ASP A 60 -27.29 21.42 -10.25
N VAL A 61 -26.69 22.59 -10.02
CA VAL A 61 -27.43 23.79 -9.58
C VAL A 61 -28.29 24.34 -10.72
N SER A 62 -27.82 24.25 -11.96
CA SER A 62 -28.60 24.57 -13.16
C SER A 62 -29.81 23.64 -13.33
N LEU A 63 -29.68 22.36 -12.99
CA LEU A 63 -30.80 21.41 -12.92
C LEU A 63 -31.78 21.78 -11.78
N GLU A 64 -31.28 22.13 -10.59
CA GLU A 64 -32.11 22.59 -9.47
C GLU A 64 -32.91 23.86 -9.83
N GLN A 65 -32.27 24.82 -10.52
CA GLN A 65 -32.92 26.04 -11.01
C GLN A 65 -34.09 25.71 -11.95
N ASN A 66 -33.92 24.78 -12.89
CA ASN A 66 -34.93 24.40 -13.87
C ASN A 66 -36.12 23.65 -13.26
N MET A 67 -35.94 23.01 -12.11
CA MET A 67 -36.98 22.23 -11.42
C MET A 67 -37.78 23.05 -10.39
N CYS A 68 -37.28 24.21 -9.98
CA CYS A 68 -37.97 25.07 -9.01
C CYS A 68 -39.24 25.67 -9.62
N GLN A 69 -40.37 25.53 -8.93
CA GLN A 69 -41.64 26.14 -9.33
C GLN A 69 -42.07 27.23 -8.32
N PRO A 70 -42.70 28.34 -8.77
CA PRO A 70 -43.09 29.44 -7.89
C PRO A 70 -44.00 29.02 -6.73
N ASP A 71 -44.88 28.03 -6.93
CA ASP A 71 -45.84 27.54 -5.95
C ASP A 71 -45.18 26.77 -4.78
N MET A 72 -43.92 26.36 -4.93
CA MET A 72 -43.13 25.76 -3.86
C MET A 72 -42.73 26.77 -2.78
N PHE A 73 -42.80 28.08 -3.09
CA PHE A 73 -42.36 29.18 -2.23
C PHE A 73 -43.55 29.93 -1.63
N LYS A 74 -43.34 30.58 -0.48
CA LYS A 74 -44.39 31.37 0.18
C LYS A 74 -44.81 32.61 -0.61
N SER A 75 -43.91 33.17 -1.44
CA SER A 75 -44.17 34.33 -2.30
C SER A 75 -43.36 34.28 -3.59
N ASN A 76 -43.79 35.02 -4.61
CA ASN A 76 -43.07 35.14 -5.87
C ASN A 76 -41.70 35.85 -5.70
N ASN A 77 -41.59 36.78 -4.74
CA ASN A 77 -40.31 37.44 -4.45
C ASN A 77 -39.29 36.45 -3.87
N LEU A 78 -39.72 35.55 -2.97
CA LEU A 78 -38.86 34.48 -2.45
C LEU A 78 -38.40 33.53 -3.55
N TYR A 79 -39.29 33.17 -4.48
CA TYR A 79 -38.91 32.38 -5.65
C TYR A 79 -37.85 33.08 -6.49
N LYS A 80 -38.08 34.35 -6.89
CA LYS A 80 -37.11 35.14 -7.68
C LYS A 80 -35.77 35.28 -6.98
N ALA A 81 -35.77 35.63 -5.69
CA ALA A 81 -34.57 35.74 -4.87
C ALA A 81 -33.83 34.40 -4.78
N HIS A 82 -34.53 33.28 -4.58
CA HIS A 82 -33.93 31.96 -4.51
C HIS A 82 -33.27 31.54 -5.84
N ILE A 83 -33.93 31.76 -6.98
CA ILE A 83 -33.32 31.48 -8.30
C ILE A 83 -32.06 32.31 -8.51
N MET A 84 -32.08 33.59 -8.11
CA MET A 84 -30.90 34.45 -8.18
C MET A 84 -29.78 33.96 -7.24
N ALA A 85 -30.12 33.54 -6.02
CA ALA A 85 -29.18 32.96 -5.08
C ALA A 85 -28.58 31.63 -5.59
N LEU A 86 -29.35 30.78 -6.26
CA LEU A 86 -28.84 29.57 -6.92
C LEU A 86 -27.85 29.91 -8.05
N LYS A 87 -28.11 30.95 -8.85
CA LYS A 87 -27.15 31.44 -9.86
C LYS A 87 -25.88 31.99 -9.23
N ALA A 88 -26.01 32.68 -8.09
CA ALA A 88 -24.87 33.14 -7.31
C ALA A 88 -24.05 31.94 -6.82
N TYR A 89 -24.73 30.91 -6.32
CA TYR A 89 -24.12 29.67 -5.85
C TYR A 89 -23.36 28.94 -6.96
N GLU A 90 -23.89 28.89 -8.18
CA GLU A 90 -23.22 28.32 -9.35
C GLU A 90 -21.93 29.08 -9.72
N SER A 91 -21.95 30.41 -9.56
CA SER A 91 -20.84 31.31 -9.86
C SER A 91 -19.84 31.48 -8.72
N ALA A 92 -20.15 30.96 -7.52
CA ALA A 92 -19.43 31.14 -6.25
C ALA A 92 -17.91 30.92 -6.34
N ARG A 93 -17.48 30.09 -7.28
CA ARG A 93 -16.10 29.67 -7.45
C ARG A 93 -15.38 30.30 -8.61
N SER A 94 -15.98 30.26 -9.79
CA SER A 94 -15.36 30.86 -10.97
C SER A 94 -15.30 32.38 -10.83
N LYS A 95 -16.26 32.96 -10.11
CA LYS A 95 -16.44 34.39 -9.97
C LYS A 95 -16.97 34.76 -8.57
N PRO A 96 -16.16 34.58 -7.51
CA PRO A 96 -16.60 34.79 -6.12
C PRO A 96 -17.13 36.20 -5.88
N GLU A 97 -16.53 37.23 -6.46
CA GLU A 97 -17.00 38.62 -6.31
C GLU A 97 -18.36 38.85 -6.96
N GLU A 98 -18.58 38.32 -8.18
CA GLU A 98 -19.89 38.39 -8.85
C GLU A 98 -20.95 37.61 -8.06
N ALA A 99 -20.59 36.45 -7.51
CA ALA A 99 -21.48 35.63 -6.68
C ALA A 99 -21.87 36.34 -5.37
N ILE A 100 -20.92 36.98 -4.68
CA ILE A 100 -21.20 37.77 -3.47
C ILE A 100 -22.16 38.90 -3.79
N LYS A 101 -21.91 39.64 -4.88
CA LYS A 101 -22.81 40.71 -5.33
C LYS A 101 -24.21 40.17 -5.61
N MET A 102 -24.31 39.11 -6.42
CA MET A 102 -25.59 38.51 -6.78
C MET A 102 -26.35 37.96 -5.57
N ALA A 103 -25.65 37.40 -4.58
CA ALA A 103 -26.26 36.98 -3.33
C ALA A 103 -26.81 38.17 -2.53
N ARG A 104 -26.09 39.31 -2.46
CA ARG A 104 -26.59 40.54 -1.82
C ARG A 104 -27.80 41.10 -2.55
N ASP A 105 -27.73 41.24 -3.86
CA ASP A 105 -28.84 41.71 -4.70
C ASP A 105 -30.09 40.79 -4.53
N SER A 106 -29.89 39.48 -4.37
CA SER A 106 -31.00 38.56 -4.10
C SER A 106 -31.68 38.81 -2.75
N ILE A 107 -30.91 39.19 -1.72
CA ILE A 107 -31.43 39.49 -0.37
C ILE A 107 -32.28 40.76 -0.39
N GLU A 108 -31.95 41.74 -1.23
CA GLU A 108 -32.76 42.96 -1.43
C GLU A 108 -34.15 42.64 -1.98
N ILE A 109 -34.28 41.59 -2.80
CA ILE A 109 -35.58 41.09 -3.28
C ILE A 109 -36.32 40.37 -2.14
N ALA A 110 -35.66 39.39 -1.54
CA ALA A 110 -36.12 38.70 -0.34
C ALA A 110 -34.96 37.88 0.29
N PRO A 111 -34.87 37.81 1.62
CA PRO A 111 -33.85 37.00 2.27
C PRO A 111 -34.09 35.50 2.02
N THR A 112 -33.04 34.77 1.59
CA THR A 112 -33.11 33.33 1.33
C THR A 112 -31.92 32.58 1.91
N CYS A 113 -32.12 31.32 2.30
CA CYS A 113 -31.07 30.47 2.88
C CYS A 113 -29.84 30.34 1.95
N ASP A 114 -30.05 30.21 0.65
CA ASP A 114 -28.98 30.03 -0.32
C ASP A 114 -28.12 31.29 -0.49
N ALA A 115 -28.73 32.48 -0.43
CA ALA A 115 -27.99 33.73 -0.48
C ALA A 115 -27.01 33.84 0.70
N TYR A 116 -27.49 33.52 1.90
CA TYR A 116 -26.64 33.45 3.09
C TYR A 116 -25.58 32.35 3.01
N SER A 117 -25.90 31.22 2.38
CA SER A 117 -24.89 30.17 2.14
C SER A 117 -23.77 30.66 1.22
N VAL A 118 -24.09 31.39 0.15
CA VAL A 118 -23.08 31.99 -0.74
C VAL A 118 -22.23 33.03 0.00
N LEU A 119 -22.86 33.88 0.82
CA LEU A 119 -22.12 34.85 1.64
C LEU A 119 -21.20 34.17 2.65
N ALA A 120 -21.64 33.06 3.27
CA ALA A 120 -20.79 32.26 4.13
C ALA A 120 -19.59 31.69 3.35
N ILE A 121 -19.81 31.07 2.19
CA ILE A 121 -18.77 30.40 1.41
C ILE A 121 -17.76 31.40 0.83
N CYS A 122 -18.23 32.47 0.18
CA CYS A 122 -17.40 33.36 -0.61
C CYS A 122 -17.03 34.65 0.14
N GLY A 123 -17.94 35.16 0.96
CA GLY A 123 -17.87 36.50 1.53
C GLY A 123 -17.35 36.57 2.98
N SER A 124 -17.21 35.43 3.67
CA SER A 124 -16.62 35.39 5.00
C SER A 124 -15.09 35.41 4.92
N THR A 125 -14.47 35.97 5.96
CA THR A 125 -13.01 36.02 6.13
C THR A 125 -12.52 35.12 7.28
N ASN A 126 -13.44 34.63 8.10
CA ASN A 126 -13.20 33.77 9.26
C ASN A 126 -14.41 32.87 9.54
N TYR A 127 -14.24 31.92 10.47
CA TYR A 127 -15.27 30.93 10.79
C TYR A 127 -16.48 31.55 11.50
N GLU A 128 -16.27 32.58 12.32
CA GLU A 128 -17.32 33.27 13.06
C GLU A 128 -18.30 33.96 12.10
N GLU A 129 -17.79 34.71 11.12
CA GLU A 129 -18.59 35.34 10.05
C GLU A 129 -19.35 34.29 9.23
N ALA A 130 -18.68 33.19 8.85
CA ALA A 130 -19.34 32.10 8.13
C ALA A 130 -20.50 31.50 8.94
N LEU A 131 -20.29 31.29 10.24
CA LEU A 131 -21.31 30.77 11.15
C LEU A 131 -22.47 31.75 11.33
N GLU A 132 -22.22 33.06 11.38
CA GLU A 132 -23.26 34.08 11.44
C GLU A 132 -24.16 34.03 10.20
N PHE A 133 -23.57 33.93 9.01
CA PHE A 133 -24.33 33.80 7.77
C PHE A 133 -25.15 32.51 7.74
N TYR A 134 -24.57 31.35 8.09
CA TYR A 134 -25.34 30.10 8.19
C TYR A 134 -26.48 30.19 9.20
N SER A 135 -26.24 30.83 10.35
CA SER A 135 -27.27 31.04 11.39
C SER A 135 -28.45 31.88 10.87
N LYS A 136 -28.16 32.97 10.12
CA LYS A 136 -29.21 33.77 9.45
C LYS A 136 -30.01 32.92 8.46
N GLY A 137 -29.33 32.13 7.62
CA GLY A 137 -29.99 31.22 6.68
C GLY A 137 -30.88 30.19 7.37
N ILE A 138 -30.45 29.62 8.50
CA ILE A 138 -31.23 28.68 9.32
C ILE A 138 -32.48 29.36 9.88
N GLN A 139 -32.36 30.59 10.41
CA GLN A 139 -33.49 31.35 10.95
C GLN A 139 -34.57 31.64 9.89
N ILE A 140 -34.16 31.87 8.64
CA ILE A 140 -35.07 32.16 7.52
C ILE A 140 -35.77 30.92 6.97
N GLY A 141 -35.14 29.74 7.08
CA GLY A 141 -35.65 28.48 6.51
C GLY A 141 -37.15 28.23 6.69
N PRO A 142 -37.71 28.37 7.92
CA PRO A 142 -39.14 28.18 8.16
C PRO A 142 -40.07 29.10 7.37
N THR A 143 -39.57 30.23 6.85
CA THR A 143 -40.35 31.23 6.12
C THR A 143 -40.36 31.01 4.61
N MET A 144 -39.50 30.13 4.09
CA MET A 144 -39.32 29.89 2.65
C MET A 144 -40.57 29.32 1.98
N THR A 145 -41.31 28.48 2.69
CA THR A 145 -42.49 27.79 2.16
C THR A 145 -43.57 27.57 3.22
N LYS A 146 -44.83 27.52 2.81
CA LYS A 146 -45.96 27.18 3.68
C LYS A 146 -45.93 25.72 4.15
N LYS A 147 -45.21 24.85 3.43
CA LYS A 147 -45.10 23.40 3.70
C LYS A 147 -43.96 23.05 4.65
N PHE A 148 -43.26 24.01 5.25
CA PHE A 148 -42.02 23.74 6.00
C PHE A 148 -42.23 22.74 7.14
N ASN A 149 -43.22 22.98 8.00
CA ASN A 149 -43.53 22.08 9.13
C ASN A 149 -43.98 20.69 8.67
N GLU A 150 -44.69 20.60 7.55
CA GLU A 150 -45.12 19.33 6.97
C GLU A 150 -43.91 18.50 6.52
N VAL A 151 -42.99 19.13 5.79
CA VAL A 151 -41.80 18.47 5.26
C VAL A 151 -40.82 18.09 6.37
N VAL A 152 -40.65 18.93 7.40
CA VAL A 152 -39.86 18.58 8.60
C VAL A 152 -40.48 17.39 9.33
N LYS A 153 -41.80 17.36 9.50
CA LYS A 153 -42.51 16.23 10.13
C LYS A 153 -42.34 14.93 9.32
N LYS A 154 -42.39 15.03 7.99
CA LYS A 154 -42.15 13.90 7.07
C LYS A 154 -40.68 13.47 7.01
N ARG A 155 -39.76 14.33 7.49
CA ARG A 155 -38.31 14.14 7.40
C ARG A 155 -37.81 14.05 5.96
N GLU A 156 -38.34 14.93 5.11
CA GLU A 156 -38.07 14.99 3.66
C GLU A 156 -37.58 16.39 3.27
N VAL A 157 -36.88 17.08 4.18
CA VAL A 157 -36.49 18.50 4.03
C VAL A 157 -35.66 18.75 2.79
N PHE A 158 -34.89 17.77 2.33
CA PHE A 158 -34.15 17.90 1.08
C PHE A 158 -35.01 17.63 -0.17
N GLY A 159 -36.10 16.88 -0.03
CA GLY A 159 -37.00 16.51 -1.12
C GLY A 159 -37.74 17.70 -1.74
N LEU A 160 -38.03 18.75 -0.95
CA LEU A 160 -38.65 19.98 -1.43
C LEU A 160 -37.58 21.05 -1.74
N HIS A 161 -37.57 21.55 -2.98
CA HIS A 161 -36.57 22.51 -3.48
C HIS A 161 -36.47 23.77 -2.61
N SER A 162 -37.61 24.34 -2.21
CA SER A 162 -37.65 25.55 -1.38
C SER A 162 -37.10 25.38 0.04
N THR A 163 -36.85 24.15 0.50
CA THR A 163 -36.24 23.85 1.80
C THR A 163 -34.81 23.31 1.73
N ARG A 164 -34.26 23.10 0.52
CA ARG A 164 -32.87 22.63 0.35
C ARG A 164 -31.84 23.61 0.89
N GLY A 165 -32.05 24.91 0.68
CA GLY A 165 -31.16 25.94 1.21
C GLY A 165 -31.06 25.89 2.74
N TYR A 166 -32.16 25.59 3.43
CA TYR A 166 -32.14 25.38 4.89
C TYR A 166 -31.26 24.19 5.28
N PHE A 167 -31.41 23.06 4.60
CA PHE A 167 -30.56 21.88 4.81
C PHE A 167 -29.07 22.20 4.55
N ARG A 168 -28.76 22.94 3.48
CA ARG A 168 -27.39 23.40 3.16
C ARG A 168 -26.81 24.28 4.26
N CYS A 169 -27.60 25.21 4.82
CA CYS A 169 -27.15 26.05 5.93
C CYS A 169 -26.87 25.25 7.22
N VAL A 170 -27.73 24.29 7.59
CA VAL A 170 -27.49 23.42 8.75
C VAL A 170 -26.22 22.57 8.56
N HIS A 171 -25.96 22.10 7.34
CA HIS A 171 -24.75 21.36 7.04
C HIS A 171 -23.50 22.26 7.07
N GLY A 172 -23.59 23.49 6.53
CA GLY A 172 -22.54 24.50 6.66
C GLY A 172 -22.21 24.83 8.12
N GLU A 173 -23.23 25.06 8.95
CA GLU A 173 -23.10 25.24 10.41
C GLU A 173 -22.34 24.07 11.04
N ALA A 174 -22.75 22.83 10.77
CA ALA A 174 -22.12 21.64 11.33
C ALA A 174 -20.62 21.55 10.99
N ASN A 175 -20.27 21.81 9.73
CA ASN A 175 -18.88 21.79 9.26
C ASN A 175 -18.04 22.93 9.82
N THR A 176 -18.58 24.15 9.87
CA THR A 176 -17.89 25.31 10.46
C THR A 176 -17.63 25.07 11.95
N LEU A 177 -18.62 24.63 12.72
CA LEU A 177 -18.45 24.27 14.13
C LEU A 177 -17.39 23.18 14.33
N ARG A 178 -17.35 22.17 13.45
CA ARG A 178 -16.32 21.12 13.47
C ARG A 178 -14.93 21.70 13.29
N LYS A 179 -14.75 22.58 12.31
CA LYS A 179 -13.47 23.24 11.99
C LYS A 179 -13.03 24.20 13.09
N MET A 180 -13.98 24.84 13.78
CA MET A 180 -13.73 25.65 14.98
C MET A 180 -13.38 24.84 16.24
N GLY A 181 -13.44 23.51 16.20
CA GLY A 181 -13.24 22.67 17.38
C GLY A 181 -14.44 22.59 18.33
N ARG A 182 -15.60 23.16 17.96
CA ARG A 182 -16.86 23.12 18.72
C ARG A 182 -17.60 21.79 18.46
N TYR A 183 -16.93 20.68 18.76
CA TYR A 183 -17.35 19.34 18.32
C TYR A 183 -18.73 18.92 18.84
N LYS A 184 -19.09 19.27 20.09
CA LYS A 184 -20.41 18.93 20.66
C LYS A 184 -21.55 19.59 19.89
N GLU A 185 -21.40 20.87 19.55
CA GLU A 185 -22.40 21.62 18.78
C GLU A 185 -22.45 21.15 17.33
N SER A 186 -21.29 20.84 16.76
CA SER A 186 -21.19 20.22 15.43
C SER A 186 -21.94 18.88 15.37
N ILE A 187 -21.78 18.00 16.37
CA ILE A 187 -22.51 16.73 16.46
C ILE A 187 -24.02 16.98 16.50
N GLN A 188 -24.49 17.93 17.32
CA GLN A 188 -25.91 18.28 17.38
C GLN A 188 -26.45 18.77 16.03
N ALA A 189 -25.66 19.56 15.28
CA ALA A 189 -26.03 20.01 13.95
C ALA A 189 -26.07 18.84 12.94
N TYR A 190 -25.12 17.90 12.98
CA TYR A 190 -25.19 16.69 12.16
C TYR A 190 -26.38 15.78 12.53
N GLU A 191 -26.68 15.61 13.81
CA GLU A 191 -27.85 14.88 14.27
C GLU A 191 -29.15 15.56 13.80
N ARG A 192 -29.18 16.90 13.78
CA ARG A 192 -30.29 17.66 13.18
C ARG A 192 -30.46 17.31 11.70
N LEU A 193 -29.38 17.20 10.92
CA LEU A 193 -29.49 16.77 9.50
C LEU A 193 -30.12 15.38 9.38
N ILE A 194 -29.75 14.41 10.23
CA ILE A 194 -30.35 13.07 10.24
C ILE A 194 -31.84 13.11 10.62
N GLN A 195 -32.23 14.01 11.52
CA GLN A 195 -33.63 14.21 11.87
C GLN A 195 -34.41 14.81 10.71
N LEU A 196 -33.86 15.83 10.04
CA LEU A 196 -34.47 16.53 8.91
C LEU A 196 -34.60 15.63 7.68
N ASP A 197 -33.63 14.76 7.43
CA ASP A 197 -33.65 13.80 6.33
C ASP A 197 -32.76 12.58 6.63
N PRO A 198 -33.36 11.44 7.05
CA PRO A 198 -32.59 10.27 7.46
C PRO A 198 -31.93 9.55 6.31
N THR A 199 -32.46 9.60 5.08
CA THR A 199 -31.96 8.77 3.98
C THR A 199 -31.09 9.58 3.02
N ARG A 200 -31.08 10.92 3.09
CA ARG A 200 -30.34 11.73 2.12
C ARG A 200 -28.86 11.40 1.97
N HIS A 201 -28.22 10.97 3.06
CA HIS A 201 -26.82 10.58 3.08
C HIS A 201 -26.49 9.38 2.15
N THR A 202 -27.48 8.57 1.75
CA THR A 202 -27.27 7.36 0.92
C THR A 202 -27.30 7.61 -0.59
N TYR A 203 -27.73 8.79 -1.07
CA TYR A 203 -28.07 8.99 -2.49
C TYR A 203 -27.02 9.72 -3.34
N SER A 204 -25.97 10.28 -2.72
CA SER A 204 -24.88 10.93 -3.46
C SER A 204 -23.58 10.92 -2.67
N SER A 205 -22.49 10.54 -3.33
CA SER A 205 -21.12 10.67 -2.83
C SER A 205 -20.78 12.08 -2.37
N TYR A 206 -21.42 13.10 -2.96
CA TYR A 206 -21.17 14.50 -2.63
C TYR A 206 -22.00 14.99 -1.44
N SER A 207 -22.98 14.23 -0.96
CA SER A 207 -23.89 14.64 0.11
C SER A 207 -23.60 13.99 1.47
N ASN A 208 -22.51 13.22 1.58
CA ASN A 208 -22.27 12.35 2.72
C ASN A 208 -21.73 13.11 3.95
N PHE A 209 -22.56 13.96 4.55
CA PHE A 209 -22.24 14.67 5.80
C PHE A 209 -21.90 13.71 6.96
N ARG A 210 -22.40 12.47 6.91
CA ARG A 210 -22.10 11.43 7.90
C ARG A 210 -20.64 11.00 7.88
N ALA A 211 -19.90 11.22 6.79
CA ALA A 211 -18.48 10.90 6.69
C ALA A 211 -17.62 11.65 7.72
N HIS A 212 -18.03 12.86 8.13
CA HIS A 212 -17.32 13.67 9.12
C HIS A 212 -17.75 13.37 10.57
N MET A 213 -18.86 12.66 10.77
CA MET A 213 -19.34 12.36 12.12
C MET A 213 -18.39 11.45 12.92
N PRO A 214 -17.79 10.38 12.36
CA PRO A 214 -16.85 9.54 13.11
C PRO A 214 -15.67 10.34 13.68
N GLU A 215 -15.00 11.16 12.86
CA GLU A 215 -13.90 12.00 13.34
C GLU A 215 -14.37 13.04 14.37
N THR A 216 -15.57 13.60 14.21
CA THR A 216 -16.12 14.59 15.14
C THR A 216 -16.43 13.95 16.50
N TYR A 217 -17.00 12.75 16.50
CA TYR A 217 -17.20 11.95 17.71
C TYR A 217 -15.88 11.65 18.41
N ILE A 218 -14.86 11.20 17.65
CA ILE A 218 -13.54 10.92 18.20
C ILE A 218 -12.94 12.17 18.85
N LYS A 219 -12.96 13.32 18.16
CA LYS A 219 -12.44 14.60 18.67
C LYS A 219 -13.25 15.14 19.86
N ALA A 220 -14.53 14.78 19.96
CA ALA A 220 -15.35 15.04 21.15
C ALA A 220 -15.11 14.05 22.31
N GLY A 221 -14.22 13.06 22.15
CA GLY A 221 -13.92 12.01 23.13
C GLY A 221 -14.90 10.82 23.11
N ASN A 222 -15.84 10.77 22.17
CA ASN A 222 -16.86 9.73 22.06
C ASN A 222 -16.47 8.62 21.06
N TRP A 223 -15.41 7.89 21.39
CA TRP A 223 -14.87 6.80 20.58
C TRP A 223 -15.90 5.70 20.25
N ARG A 224 -16.77 5.35 21.22
CA ARG A 224 -17.77 4.28 21.04
C ARG A 224 -18.85 4.67 20.04
N ALA A 225 -19.28 5.94 20.02
CA ALA A 225 -20.24 6.40 19.02
C ALA A 225 -19.66 6.38 17.60
N ALA A 226 -18.39 6.81 17.46
CA ALA A 226 -17.68 6.72 16.18
C ALA A 226 -17.58 5.27 15.69
N ASP A 227 -17.16 4.36 16.55
CA ASP A 227 -17.01 2.94 16.22
C ASP A 227 -18.33 2.27 15.88
N LYS A 228 -19.39 2.54 16.65
CA LYS A 228 -20.74 2.06 16.35
C LYS A 228 -21.21 2.55 14.98
N LEU A 229 -21.02 3.83 14.67
CA LEU A 229 -21.39 4.39 13.37
C LEU A 229 -20.64 3.69 12.22
N LEU A 230 -19.32 3.54 12.34
CA LEU A 230 -18.47 2.94 11.30
C LEU A 230 -18.72 1.44 11.09
N THR A 231 -19.11 0.71 12.14
CA THR A 231 -19.37 -0.74 12.06
C THR A 231 -20.79 -1.09 11.65
N THR A 232 -21.76 -0.21 11.91
CA THR A 232 -23.17 -0.44 11.55
C THR A 232 -23.50 0.05 10.15
N ASP A 233 -22.77 1.05 9.64
CA ASP A 233 -23.03 1.65 8.33
C ASP A 233 -21.88 1.38 7.36
N ASN A 234 -21.98 0.27 6.64
CA ASN A 234 -20.99 -0.12 5.64
C ASN A 234 -20.86 0.88 4.49
N GLN A 235 -21.90 1.66 4.17
CA GLN A 235 -21.83 2.61 3.05
C GLN A 235 -20.78 3.70 3.28
N LEU A 236 -20.49 4.05 4.54
CA LEU A 236 -19.49 5.06 4.88
C LEU A 236 -18.08 4.70 4.40
N THR A 237 -17.71 3.42 4.48
CA THR A 237 -16.39 2.91 4.06
C THR A 237 -16.34 2.55 2.59
N ASP A 238 -17.49 2.25 1.98
CA ASP A 238 -17.56 1.69 0.63
C ASP A 238 -17.70 2.80 -0.45
N MET A 239 -18.10 4.01 -0.06
CA MET A 239 -18.21 5.16 -0.97
C MET A 239 -16.87 5.89 -1.16
N MET A 240 -16.45 6.08 -2.42
CA MET A 240 -15.18 6.75 -2.79
C MET A 240 -14.99 8.16 -2.21
N SER A 241 -16.07 8.88 -1.93
CA SER A 241 -16.00 10.25 -1.39
C SER A 241 -15.83 10.32 0.13
N SER A 242 -16.06 9.21 0.84
CA SER A 242 -15.96 9.12 2.30
C SER A 242 -15.00 8.06 2.78
N ASN A 243 -14.57 7.14 1.91
CA ASN A 243 -13.73 6.00 2.25
C ASN A 243 -12.43 6.42 2.94
N VAL A 244 -11.70 7.42 2.45
CA VAL A 244 -10.47 7.93 3.09
C VAL A 244 -10.78 8.36 4.52
N THR A 245 -11.74 9.27 4.71
CA THR A 245 -12.07 9.78 6.04
C THR A 245 -12.52 8.66 6.99
N CYS A 246 -13.37 7.75 6.51
CA CYS A 246 -13.98 6.72 7.35
C CYS A 246 -13.04 5.55 7.65
N LEU A 247 -12.24 5.07 6.69
CA LEU A 247 -11.28 3.98 6.90
C LEU A 247 -10.16 4.41 7.86
N TRP A 248 -9.69 5.66 7.75
CA TRP A 248 -8.71 6.19 8.69
C TRP A 248 -9.30 6.38 10.10
N ALA A 249 -10.53 6.90 10.22
CA ALA A 249 -11.22 6.97 11.51
C ALA A 249 -11.48 5.58 12.13
N GLN A 250 -11.84 4.59 11.31
CA GLN A 250 -12.03 3.21 11.73
C GLN A 250 -10.72 2.58 12.20
N SER A 251 -9.63 2.81 11.49
CA SER A 251 -8.30 2.34 11.88
C SER A 251 -7.87 2.90 13.23
N LEU A 252 -8.20 4.16 13.51
CA LEU A 252 -7.94 4.76 14.82
C LEU A 252 -8.83 4.16 15.92
N CYS A 253 -10.10 3.86 15.62
CA CYS A 253 -10.98 3.13 16.55
C CYS A 253 -10.47 1.71 16.83
N ASP A 254 -10.01 0.99 15.81
CA ASP A 254 -9.38 -0.33 15.92
C ASP A 254 -8.15 -0.29 16.83
N PHE A 255 -7.31 0.73 16.69
CA PHE A 255 -6.15 0.94 17.54
C PHE A 255 -6.55 1.21 19.00
N VAL A 256 -7.47 2.16 19.23
CA VAL A 256 -7.82 2.64 20.58
C VAL A 256 -8.72 1.67 21.34
N ILE A 257 -9.78 1.17 20.69
CA ILE A 257 -10.82 0.34 21.30
C ILE A 257 -10.43 -1.14 21.28
N ARG A 258 -10.08 -1.67 20.10
CA ARG A 258 -9.76 -3.10 19.91
C ARG A 258 -8.29 -3.43 20.20
N LYS A 259 -7.47 -2.43 20.55
CA LYS A 259 -6.03 -2.58 20.83
C LYS A 259 -5.26 -3.22 19.68
N LYS A 260 -5.69 -3.00 18.43
CA LYS A 260 -4.95 -3.46 17.25
C LYS A 260 -3.72 -2.58 17.06
N ASN A 261 -2.57 -3.08 17.50
CA ASN A 261 -1.28 -2.37 17.44
C ASN A 261 -0.16 -3.18 16.76
N LYS A 262 -0.53 -4.27 16.07
CA LYS A 262 0.36 -5.13 15.27
C LYS A 262 0.20 -4.86 13.78
N PHE A 263 0.93 -5.57 12.93
CA PHE A 263 0.68 -5.56 11.50
C PHE A 263 -0.72 -6.13 11.21
N ALA A 264 -1.51 -5.41 10.41
CA ALA A 264 -2.87 -5.83 10.05
C ALA A 264 -2.84 -6.86 8.91
N TYR A 265 -2.33 -8.04 9.23
CA TYR A 265 -2.16 -9.14 8.29
C TYR A 265 -3.46 -9.76 7.80
N GLU A 266 -4.57 -9.52 8.50
CA GLU A 266 -5.90 -10.04 8.16
C GLU A 266 -6.34 -9.60 6.76
N TYR A 267 -5.80 -8.48 6.27
CA TYR A 267 -5.96 -8.03 4.89
C TYR A 267 -5.60 -9.13 3.85
N PHE A 268 -4.59 -9.96 4.15
CA PHE A 268 -4.09 -10.97 3.23
C PHE A 268 -4.76 -12.34 3.37
N LEU A 269 -5.71 -12.49 4.30
CA LEU A 269 -6.36 -13.77 4.59
C LEU A 269 -7.73 -13.92 3.93
N HIS A 270 -8.35 -12.83 3.51
CA HIS A 270 -9.75 -12.79 3.08
C HIS A 270 -9.92 -11.83 1.90
N ASP A 271 -10.81 -12.17 0.97
CA ASP A 271 -11.12 -11.34 -0.20
C ASP A 271 -11.88 -10.03 0.14
N ASP A 272 -12.26 -9.82 1.41
CA ASP A 272 -13.30 -8.83 1.80
C ASP A 272 -12.93 -7.95 3.02
N VAL A 273 -11.63 -7.79 3.34
CA VAL A 273 -11.18 -7.04 4.54
C VAL A 273 -10.42 -5.77 4.18
N ASP A 274 -11.09 -4.87 3.46
CA ASP A 274 -10.60 -3.50 3.20
C ASP A 274 -10.79 -2.57 4.42
N LYS A 275 -11.47 -3.03 5.48
CA LYS A 275 -11.86 -2.21 6.65
C LYS A 275 -10.86 -2.27 7.80
N ASN A 276 -9.58 -2.08 7.48
CA ASN A 276 -8.48 -2.01 8.45
C ASN A 276 -7.44 -0.97 8.02
N ILE A 277 -6.33 -0.87 8.76
CA ILE A 277 -5.27 0.10 8.46
C ILE A 277 -4.62 -0.14 7.09
N ILE A 278 -4.50 -1.38 6.61
CA ILE A 278 -3.98 -1.63 5.25
C ILE A 278 -4.94 -1.08 4.21
N GLY A 279 -6.25 -1.30 4.32
CA GLY A 279 -7.22 -0.71 3.42
C GLY A 279 -7.23 0.83 3.47
N ALA A 280 -7.05 1.43 4.65
CA ALA A 280 -6.87 2.87 4.78
C ALA A 280 -5.59 3.37 4.08
N LEU A 281 -4.48 2.64 4.16
CA LEU A 281 -3.22 2.94 3.50
C LEU A 281 -3.29 2.78 1.98
N LEU A 282 -4.07 1.82 1.49
CA LEU A 282 -4.30 1.62 0.05
C LEU A 282 -5.19 2.72 -0.54
N ASN A 283 -6.18 3.19 0.22
CA ASN A 283 -7.08 4.27 -0.20
C ASN A 283 -6.51 5.67 0.12
N GLY A 284 -5.49 5.80 0.95
CA GLY A 284 -4.90 7.08 1.33
C GLY A 284 -3.39 7.04 1.54
N PRO A 285 -2.59 6.63 0.54
CA PRO A 285 -1.15 6.43 0.71
C PRO A 285 -0.37 7.71 1.07
N LEU A 286 -0.90 8.89 0.75
CA LEU A 286 -0.29 10.18 1.03
C LEU A 286 -0.69 10.77 2.39
N VAL A 287 -1.69 10.19 3.06
CA VAL A 287 -2.21 10.71 4.35
C VAL A 287 -1.11 10.76 5.42
N ILE A 288 -0.33 9.67 5.58
CA ILE A 288 0.80 9.65 6.52
C ILE A 288 1.90 10.63 6.11
N PRO A 289 2.42 10.62 4.87
CA PRO A 289 3.40 11.60 4.42
C PRO A 289 2.98 13.06 4.66
N PHE A 290 1.71 13.41 4.48
CA PHE A 290 1.19 14.73 4.84
C PHE A 290 1.17 14.98 6.36
N MET A 291 0.73 14.00 7.16
CA MET A 291 0.68 14.13 8.62
C MET A 291 2.08 14.27 9.25
N THR A 292 3.05 13.51 8.76
CA THR A 292 4.44 13.54 9.25
C THR A 292 5.24 14.72 8.72
N GLY A 293 4.72 15.42 7.69
CA GLY A 293 5.41 16.54 7.05
C GLY A 293 6.49 16.12 6.06
N GLN A 294 6.58 14.83 5.72
CA GLN A 294 7.41 14.35 4.61
C GLN A 294 6.99 15.02 3.30
N ILE A 295 5.68 15.19 3.10
CA ILE A 295 5.13 16.02 2.03
C ILE A 295 4.51 17.27 2.68
N PRO A 296 5.12 18.46 2.51
CA PRO A 296 4.55 19.68 3.07
C PRO A 296 3.26 20.06 2.34
N LEU A 297 2.25 20.47 3.10
CA LEU A 297 0.97 20.93 2.55
C LEU A 297 1.10 22.39 2.06
N PRO A 298 0.82 22.67 0.78
CA PRO A 298 1.04 23.99 0.20
C PRO A 298 -0.06 25.00 0.58
N SER A 299 0.27 26.30 0.51
CA SER A 299 -0.70 27.40 0.70
C SER A 299 -1.58 27.63 -0.53
N ILE A 300 -2.36 26.62 -0.87
CA ILE A 300 -3.38 26.67 -1.94
C ILE A 300 -4.79 26.53 -1.35
N PRO A 301 -5.82 27.09 -2.01
CA PRO A 301 -7.21 26.85 -1.66
C PRO A 301 -7.53 25.35 -1.65
N ILE A 302 -8.34 24.94 -0.68
CA ILE A 302 -8.87 23.58 -0.64
C ILE A 302 -9.94 23.46 -1.75
N PRO A 303 -9.98 22.37 -2.53
CA PRO A 303 -11.02 22.15 -3.53
C PRO A 303 -12.37 21.81 -2.90
N SER A 304 -13.44 22.19 -3.60
CA SER A 304 -14.82 21.95 -3.19
C SER A 304 -15.35 20.55 -3.51
N THR A 305 -14.74 19.86 -4.47
CA THR A 305 -15.02 18.46 -4.80
C THR A 305 -13.72 17.70 -4.98
N TYR A 306 -13.76 16.39 -4.80
CA TYR A 306 -12.59 15.53 -4.98
C TYR A 306 -12.78 14.74 -6.26
N VAL A 307 -12.01 15.06 -7.30
CA VAL A 307 -12.07 14.33 -8.57
C VAL A 307 -11.16 13.12 -8.45
N SER A 308 -11.73 11.97 -8.11
CA SER A 308 -11.01 10.69 -8.12
C SER A 308 -10.73 10.26 -9.55
N ASP A 309 -9.53 9.72 -9.83
CA ASP A 309 -9.28 9.01 -11.09
C ASP A 309 -10.08 7.71 -11.09
N THR A 310 -11.22 7.73 -11.80
CA THR A 310 -12.14 6.59 -11.91
C THR A 310 -11.53 5.42 -12.67
N LYS A 311 -10.52 5.65 -13.53
CA LYS A 311 -9.81 4.59 -14.23
C LYS A 311 -8.85 3.86 -13.31
N GLN A 312 -8.25 4.56 -12.35
CA GLN A 312 -7.30 3.99 -11.39
C GLN A 312 -7.93 3.56 -10.06
N ARG A 313 -9.24 3.85 -9.84
CA ARG A 313 -9.97 3.57 -8.58
C ARG A 313 -9.29 4.16 -7.35
N GLN A 314 -8.79 5.39 -7.46
CA GLN A 314 -8.03 6.02 -6.38
C GLN A 314 -8.64 7.32 -5.87
N PRO A 315 -8.61 7.56 -4.55
CA PRO A 315 -9.02 8.83 -3.99
C PRO A 315 -8.11 9.96 -4.45
N ALA A 316 -8.71 11.13 -4.67
CA ALA A 316 -8.01 12.35 -5.08
C ALA A 316 -6.91 12.71 -4.07
N VAL A 317 -5.81 13.29 -4.54
CA VAL A 317 -4.72 13.76 -3.68
C VAL A 317 -5.24 14.78 -2.67
N SER A 318 -6.14 15.65 -3.12
CA SER A 318 -6.83 16.65 -2.31
C SER A 318 -7.67 16.05 -1.18
N HIS A 319 -8.32 14.91 -1.39
CA HIS A 319 -9.09 14.24 -0.33
C HIS A 319 -8.18 13.75 0.79
N GLN A 320 -7.04 13.15 0.42
CA GLN A 320 -6.01 12.68 1.34
C GLN A 320 -5.36 13.85 2.11
N ALA A 321 -5.01 14.93 1.41
CA ALA A 321 -4.47 16.15 1.99
C ALA A 321 -5.44 16.79 3.00
N ASN A 322 -6.73 16.83 2.66
CA ASN A 322 -7.76 17.41 3.53
C ASN A 322 -7.97 16.59 4.80
N TYR A 323 -7.99 15.26 4.70
CA TYR A 323 -8.06 14.42 5.90
C TYR A 323 -6.83 14.64 6.80
N ALA A 324 -5.62 14.62 6.21
CA ALA A 324 -4.37 14.79 6.93
C ALA A 324 -4.28 16.15 7.64
N SER A 325 -4.63 17.25 6.96
CA SER A 325 -4.58 18.60 7.54
C SER A 325 -5.52 18.73 8.73
N GLN A 326 -6.73 18.17 8.64
CA GLN A 326 -7.75 18.27 9.69
C GLN A 326 -7.53 17.31 10.86
N ASN A 327 -6.78 16.21 10.67
CA ASN A 327 -6.64 15.14 11.65
C ASN A 327 -5.21 14.89 12.15
N LYS A 328 -4.21 15.64 11.68
CA LYS A 328 -2.82 15.52 12.17
C LYS A 328 -2.74 15.55 13.69
N THR A 329 -3.32 16.57 14.33
CA THR A 329 -3.31 16.72 15.80
C THR A 329 -4.00 15.55 16.51
N LEU A 330 -5.07 15.00 15.93
CA LEU A 330 -5.76 13.84 16.51
C LEU A 330 -4.86 12.60 16.53
N TRP A 331 -4.17 12.33 15.43
CA TRP A 331 -3.26 11.19 15.32
C TRP A 331 -2.00 11.36 16.17
N THR A 332 -1.43 12.57 16.24
CA THR A 332 -0.23 12.84 17.05
C THR A 332 -0.54 12.87 18.55
N SER A 333 -1.73 13.31 18.95
CA SER A 333 -2.16 13.30 20.37
C SER A 333 -2.66 11.94 20.84
N THR A 334 -2.91 10.99 19.94
CA THR A 334 -3.25 9.59 20.30
C THR A 334 -1.96 8.77 20.44
N PRO A 335 -1.51 8.42 21.67
CA PRO A 335 -0.19 7.85 21.88
C PRO A 335 0.07 6.58 21.07
N GLY A 336 1.14 6.58 20.27
CA GLY A 336 1.57 5.45 19.46
C GLY A 336 0.76 5.19 18.19
N ALA A 337 -0.37 5.87 17.96
CA ALA A 337 -1.22 5.61 16.79
C ALA A 337 -0.53 5.95 15.46
N LEU A 338 0.06 7.14 15.36
CA LEU A 338 0.78 7.54 14.14
C LEU A 338 2.01 6.67 13.88
N ALA A 339 2.77 6.32 14.94
CA ALA A 339 3.91 5.42 14.83
C ALA A 339 3.50 4.01 14.36
N TRP A 340 2.38 3.49 14.88
CA TRP A 340 1.79 2.22 14.44
C TRP A 340 1.36 2.26 12.97
N ALA A 341 0.71 3.34 12.54
CA ALA A 341 0.28 3.52 11.15
C ALA A 341 1.48 3.65 10.20
N GLN A 342 2.52 4.42 10.57
CA GLN A 342 3.76 4.52 9.79
C GLN A 342 4.46 3.16 9.70
N LYS A 343 4.53 2.40 10.80
CA LYS A 343 5.13 1.07 10.80
C LYS A 343 4.38 0.09 9.89
N ASN A 344 3.04 0.16 9.84
CA ASN A 344 2.25 -0.60 8.87
C ASN A 344 2.56 -0.18 7.43
N LEU A 345 2.63 1.13 7.14
CA LEU A 345 2.99 1.66 5.82
C LEU A 345 4.37 1.18 5.36
N ASN A 346 5.38 1.30 6.23
CA ASN A 346 6.74 0.85 5.92
C ASN A 346 6.79 -0.65 5.65
N THR A 347 6.05 -1.44 6.45
CA THR A 347 5.96 -2.90 6.28
C THR A 347 5.30 -3.23 4.94
N LEU A 348 4.18 -2.57 4.60
CA LEU A 348 3.49 -2.73 3.33
C LEU A 348 4.39 -2.37 2.13
N LYS A 349 5.16 -1.28 2.24
CA LYS A 349 6.16 -0.87 1.24
C LYS A 349 7.23 -1.93 1.05
N CYS A 350 7.81 -2.45 2.13
CA CYS A 350 8.77 -3.55 2.06
C CYS A 350 8.19 -4.78 1.37
N ILE A 351 6.95 -5.18 1.69
CA ILE A 351 6.29 -6.31 1.06
C ILE A 351 6.05 -6.05 -0.44
N ARG A 352 5.64 -4.84 -0.84
CA ARG A 352 5.52 -4.44 -2.26
C ARG A 352 6.85 -4.63 -2.99
N LEU A 353 7.96 -4.14 -2.42
CA LEU A 353 9.28 -4.20 -3.07
C LEU A 353 9.70 -5.66 -3.33
N LEU A 354 9.36 -6.57 -2.42
CA LEU A 354 9.65 -8.00 -2.55
C LEU A 354 8.68 -8.73 -3.51
N LYS A 355 7.43 -8.26 -3.64
CA LYS A 355 6.36 -8.88 -4.44
C LYS A 355 5.59 -7.87 -5.30
N PRO A 356 6.22 -7.22 -6.28
CA PRO A 356 5.60 -6.14 -7.04
C PRO A 356 4.30 -6.56 -7.75
N GLU A 357 4.22 -7.80 -8.23
CA GLU A 357 3.03 -8.31 -8.94
C GLU A 357 1.79 -8.42 -8.04
N ALA A 358 1.98 -8.72 -6.75
CA ALA A 358 0.87 -8.83 -5.79
C ALA A 358 0.26 -7.46 -5.42
N PHE A 359 0.95 -6.37 -5.74
CA PHE A 359 0.52 -5.00 -5.42
C PHE A 359 0.40 -4.12 -6.67
N ALA A 360 0.21 -4.73 -7.84
CA ALA A 360 0.15 -4.01 -9.12
C ALA A 360 -0.95 -2.93 -9.17
N GLN A 361 -2.00 -3.06 -8.35
CA GLN A 361 -3.10 -2.09 -8.25
C GLN A 361 -2.77 -0.86 -7.38
N TRP A 362 -1.70 -0.91 -6.59
CA TRP A 362 -1.28 0.15 -5.66
C TRP A 362 -0.36 1.22 -6.32
N ILE A 363 -0.05 1.06 -7.62
CA ILE A 363 1.18 1.57 -8.28
C ILE A 363 1.25 3.09 -8.58
N SER A 364 0.20 3.89 -8.49
CA SER A 364 0.25 5.23 -9.12
C SER A 364 1.04 6.33 -8.38
N TYR A 365 1.22 6.24 -7.06
CA TYR A 365 1.83 7.31 -6.23
C TYR A 365 3.21 6.94 -5.69
N ASP A 366 3.61 5.67 -5.79
CA ASP A 366 4.89 5.18 -5.30
C ASP A 366 5.81 4.84 -6.48
N ASN A 367 6.49 5.87 -6.98
CA ASN A 367 7.49 5.77 -8.04
C ASN A 367 8.86 5.32 -7.51
N GLU A 368 8.98 4.92 -6.24
CA GLU A 368 10.27 4.52 -5.71
C GLU A 368 10.78 3.22 -6.35
N PRO A 369 12.07 3.16 -6.70
CA PRO A 369 12.65 2.02 -7.38
C PRO A 369 12.61 0.79 -6.48
N SER A 370 12.32 -0.37 -7.08
CA SER A 370 12.46 -1.66 -6.39
C SER A 370 13.93 -2.01 -6.24
N SER A 371 14.56 -1.52 -5.16
CA SER A 371 15.99 -1.69 -4.88
C SER A 371 16.24 -1.99 -3.41
N TYR A 372 17.44 -2.49 -3.12
CA TYR A 372 17.88 -2.77 -1.75
C TYR A 372 17.92 -1.50 -0.91
N GLU A 373 18.36 -0.39 -1.50
CA GLU A 373 18.49 0.90 -0.84
C GLU A 373 17.12 1.45 -0.42
N THR A 374 16.10 1.32 -1.27
CA THR A 374 14.71 1.67 -0.93
C THR A 374 14.18 0.79 0.20
N PHE A 375 14.42 -0.51 0.14
CA PHE A 375 14.01 -1.44 1.20
C PHE A 375 14.70 -1.10 2.53
N GLU A 376 16.01 -0.87 2.49
CA GLU A 376 16.85 -0.52 3.64
C GLU A 376 16.39 0.78 4.30
N LYS A 377 16.05 1.80 3.49
CA LYS A 377 15.46 3.06 3.97
C LYS A 377 14.23 2.81 4.85
N TYR A 378 13.30 1.94 4.45
CA TYR A 378 12.09 1.67 5.23
C TYR A 378 12.37 0.87 6.50
N VAL A 379 13.22 -0.15 6.40
CA VAL A 379 13.63 -0.97 7.54
C VAL A 379 14.37 -0.15 8.60
N ASN A 380 15.19 0.81 8.18
CA ASN A 380 15.98 1.68 9.06
C ASN A 380 15.29 2.99 9.45
N SER A 381 14.07 3.25 8.98
CA SER A 381 13.30 4.42 9.37
C SER A 381 13.02 4.43 10.89
N GLU A 382 12.72 5.62 11.45
CA GLU A 382 12.47 5.83 12.88
C GLU A 382 11.47 4.82 13.49
N HIS A 383 10.39 4.52 12.78
CA HIS A 383 9.35 3.58 13.23
C HIS A 383 9.57 2.15 12.73
N GLY A 384 10.52 1.92 11.82
CA GLY A 384 10.91 0.62 11.28
C GLY A 384 9.75 -0.12 10.61
N ILE A 385 9.81 -1.46 10.67
CA ILE A 385 8.79 -2.38 10.13
C ILE A 385 8.40 -3.46 11.15
N PHE A 386 7.30 -4.17 10.91
CA PHE A 386 6.96 -5.39 11.63
C PHE A 386 7.76 -6.58 11.10
N VAL A 387 9.02 -6.69 11.55
CA VAL A 387 9.99 -7.70 11.08
C VAL A 387 9.47 -9.14 11.19
N ASN A 388 8.74 -9.44 12.27
CA ASN A 388 8.35 -10.80 12.66
C ASN A 388 6.89 -11.14 12.40
N ASP A 389 6.10 -10.20 11.91
CA ASP A 389 4.69 -10.46 11.62
C ASP A 389 4.55 -11.26 10.32
N VAL A 390 3.54 -12.12 10.32
CA VAL A 390 3.19 -13.00 9.18
C VAL A 390 2.07 -12.34 8.40
N TYR A 391 2.06 -12.50 7.08
CA TYR A 391 1.09 -11.81 6.21
C TYR A 391 0.59 -12.63 5.04
N THR A 392 0.66 -13.95 5.13
CA THR A 392 0.01 -14.82 4.15
C THR A 392 -0.81 -15.88 4.87
N SER A 393 -1.77 -16.47 4.18
CA SER A 393 -2.54 -17.63 4.66
C SER A 393 -1.67 -18.86 4.96
N LYS A 394 -0.45 -18.92 4.40
CA LYS A 394 0.58 -19.91 4.72
C LYS A 394 1.54 -19.44 5.83
N TYR A 395 1.20 -18.36 6.54
CA TYR A 395 1.97 -17.73 7.61
C TYR A 395 3.40 -17.29 7.21
N ALA A 396 3.66 -17.03 5.93
CA ALA A 396 4.96 -16.49 5.50
C ALA A 396 5.19 -15.07 6.05
N SER A 397 6.42 -14.82 6.52
CA SER A 397 6.92 -13.51 6.96
C SER A 397 7.85 -12.89 5.91
N ILE A 398 8.27 -11.63 6.12
CA ILE A 398 9.17 -10.91 5.20
C ILE A 398 10.49 -11.67 5.01
N LEU A 399 10.96 -12.34 6.08
CA LEU A 399 12.16 -13.16 6.05
C LEU A 399 12.06 -14.33 5.06
N HIS A 400 10.87 -14.94 4.91
CA HIS A 400 10.67 -16.03 3.95
C HIS A 400 10.77 -15.54 2.50
N ASP A 401 10.16 -14.38 2.22
CA ASP A 401 10.22 -13.77 0.88
C ASP A 401 11.65 -13.34 0.54
N ILE A 402 12.42 -12.85 1.52
CA ILE A 402 13.84 -12.51 1.34
C ILE A 402 14.70 -13.74 1.04
N VAL A 403 14.46 -14.87 1.71
CA VAL A 403 15.16 -16.13 1.37
C VAL A 403 14.84 -16.55 -0.06
N GLN A 404 13.59 -16.35 -0.52
CA GLN A 404 13.21 -16.64 -1.91
C GLN A 404 13.82 -15.67 -2.91
N LEU A 405 14.03 -14.40 -2.54
CA LEU A 405 14.73 -13.41 -3.35
C LEU A 405 16.20 -13.78 -3.62
N ASN A 406 16.80 -14.60 -2.75
CA ASN A 406 18.17 -15.10 -2.89
C ASN A 406 19.26 -14.00 -2.85
N ASP A 407 19.04 -12.96 -2.04
CA ASP A 407 19.99 -11.87 -1.81
C ASP A 407 20.38 -11.80 -0.31
N VAL A 408 21.65 -12.04 -0.03
CA VAL A 408 22.24 -12.09 1.31
C VAL A 408 22.14 -10.74 2.04
N ARG A 409 22.14 -9.62 1.28
CA ARG A 409 22.10 -8.27 1.87
C ARG A 409 20.78 -8.03 2.62
N TYR A 410 19.67 -8.35 1.98
CA TYR A 410 18.33 -8.25 2.58
C TYR A 410 18.20 -9.15 3.82
N LEU A 411 18.73 -10.37 3.71
CA LEU A 411 18.70 -11.34 4.81
C LEU A 411 19.46 -10.81 6.03
N LYS A 412 20.70 -10.35 5.80
CA LYS A 412 21.53 -9.79 6.86
C LYS A 412 20.85 -8.60 7.54
N LEU A 413 20.32 -7.66 6.76
CA LEU A 413 19.61 -6.51 7.30
C LEU A 413 18.45 -6.89 8.22
N LEU A 414 17.60 -7.87 7.84
CA LEU A 414 16.49 -8.27 8.71
C LEU A 414 16.95 -9.03 9.95
N ILE A 415 17.98 -9.88 9.83
CA ILE A 415 18.56 -10.57 11.00
C ILE A 415 19.11 -9.53 11.99
N ASP A 416 19.83 -8.53 11.51
CA ASP A 416 20.36 -7.42 12.33
C ASP A 416 19.23 -6.63 13.01
N LYS A 417 18.01 -6.67 12.47
CA LYS A 417 16.79 -6.08 13.06
C LYS A 417 15.99 -7.04 13.95
N GLY A 418 16.54 -8.20 14.29
CA GLY A 418 15.91 -9.15 15.20
C GLY A 418 14.85 -10.02 14.56
N ALA A 419 15.03 -10.40 13.29
CA ALA A 419 14.14 -11.33 12.63
C ALA A 419 14.15 -12.72 13.30
N ASN A 420 12.95 -13.26 13.54
CA ASN A 420 12.74 -14.56 14.14
C ASN A 420 13.00 -15.66 13.11
N LEU A 421 14.00 -16.49 13.38
CA LEU A 421 14.42 -17.59 12.53
C LEU A 421 13.59 -18.86 12.71
N THR A 422 12.80 -18.95 13.80
CA THR A 422 11.97 -20.11 14.15
C THR A 422 10.52 -19.67 14.48
N PRO A 423 9.79 -19.08 13.52
CA PRO A 423 8.45 -18.55 13.78
C PRO A 423 7.45 -19.69 14.06
N SER A 424 6.85 -19.66 15.26
CA SER A 424 6.01 -20.75 15.79
C SER A 424 4.71 -21.00 15.01
N LYS A 425 4.25 -20.04 14.21
CA LYS A 425 3.01 -20.14 13.42
C LYS A 425 3.23 -20.67 12.01
N VAL A 426 4.47 -20.97 11.61
CA VAL A 426 4.81 -21.41 10.25
C VAL A 426 5.31 -22.85 10.29
N ASP A 427 4.93 -23.64 9.30
CA ASP A 427 5.37 -25.04 9.21
C ASP A 427 6.82 -25.17 8.77
N LEU A 428 7.29 -24.25 7.93
CA LEU A 428 8.65 -24.20 7.40
C LEU A 428 9.38 -22.98 7.92
N TYR A 429 10.54 -23.18 8.54
CA TYR A 429 11.44 -22.07 8.88
C TYR A 429 12.12 -21.50 7.62
N PRO A 430 12.64 -20.26 7.66
CA PRO A 430 13.39 -19.67 6.56
C PRO A 430 14.54 -20.56 6.05
N ILE A 431 15.24 -21.28 6.95
CA ILE A 431 16.31 -22.21 6.56
C ILE A 431 15.79 -23.44 5.81
N HIS A 432 14.56 -23.90 6.08
CA HIS A 432 13.96 -24.97 5.29
C HIS A 432 13.82 -24.54 3.82
N LEU A 433 13.34 -23.31 3.57
CA LEU A 433 13.26 -22.76 2.21
C LEU A 433 14.64 -22.64 1.56
N ALA A 434 15.67 -22.23 2.31
CA ALA A 434 17.03 -22.11 1.80
C ALA A 434 17.66 -23.48 1.44
N CYS A 435 17.33 -24.54 2.17
CA CYS A 435 17.79 -25.90 1.91
C CYS A 435 16.99 -26.60 0.80
N TYR A 436 15.68 -26.34 0.73
CA TYR A 436 14.77 -26.93 -0.25
C TYR A 436 14.95 -26.35 -1.66
N TYR A 437 15.10 -25.02 -1.75
CA TYR A 437 15.39 -24.31 -2.99
C TYR A 437 16.90 -24.14 -3.16
N ASP A 438 17.40 -24.06 -4.40
CA ASP A 438 18.83 -23.85 -4.66
C ASP A 438 19.22 -22.39 -4.39
N ARG A 439 19.33 -22.04 -3.10
CA ARG A 439 19.72 -20.72 -2.61
C ARG A 439 21.22 -20.66 -2.36
N LYS A 440 21.76 -19.44 -2.38
CA LYS A 440 23.18 -19.16 -2.15
C LYS A 440 23.65 -19.79 -0.83
N PRO A 441 24.80 -20.49 -0.81
CA PRO A 441 25.37 -21.05 0.42
C PRO A 441 25.48 -20.04 1.58
N GLU A 442 25.78 -18.79 1.25
CA GLU A 442 25.93 -17.69 2.20
C GLU A 442 24.63 -17.40 2.98
N ILE A 443 23.46 -17.65 2.38
CA ILE A 443 22.14 -17.53 3.06
C ILE A 443 22.02 -18.61 4.14
N ILE A 444 22.36 -19.86 3.82
CA ILE A 444 22.31 -20.99 4.74
C ILE A 444 23.31 -20.78 5.87
N GLU A 445 24.55 -20.42 5.52
CA GLU A 445 25.61 -20.11 6.47
C GLU A 445 25.21 -18.99 7.43
N LEU A 446 24.66 -17.89 6.91
CA LEU A 446 24.21 -16.76 7.73
C LEU A 446 23.07 -17.17 8.68
N LEU A 447 22.08 -17.93 8.21
CA LEU A 447 20.99 -18.43 9.04
C LEU A 447 21.51 -19.33 10.18
N ILE A 448 22.43 -20.26 9.87
CA ILE A 448 23.03 -21.16 10.87
C ILE A 448 23.82 -20.37 11.92
N LYS A 449 24.67 -19.44 11.47
CA LYS A 449 25.46 -18.57 12.35
C LYS A 449 24.59 -17.68 13.22
N SER A 450 23.41 -17.31 12.73
CA SER A 450 22.44 -16.48 13.45
C SER A 450 21.52 -17.28 14.37
N GLY A 451 21.73 -18.60 14.50
CA GLY A 451 21.04 -19.44 15.49
C GLY A 451 20.05 -20.46 14.92
N SER A 452 19.85 -20.54 13.59
CA SER A 452 19.03 -21.61 13.02
C SER A 452 19.65 -22.98 13.26
N ASP A 453 18.84 -23.94 13.73
CA ASP A 453 19.22 -25.34 13.82
C ASP A 453 18.82 -26.07 12.52
N PRO A 454 19.78 -26.55 11.72
CA PRO A 454 19.48 -27.29 10.49
C PRO A 454 19.01 -28.73 10.74
N THR A 455 18.96 -29.19 11.99
CA THR A 455 18.46 -30.52 12.39
C THR A 455 17.07 -30.48 13.04
N ASP A 456 16.52 -29.29 13.25
CA ASP A 456 15.16 -29.11 13.79
C ASP A 456 14.12 -29.21 12.68
N GLY A 457 13.28 -30.26 12.72
CA GLY A 457 12.18 -30.48 11.78
C GLY A 457 10.95 -29.62 12.01
N GLY A 458 10.92 -28.81 13.06
CA GLY A 458 9.80 -27.95 13.39
C GLY A 458 8.47 -28.69 13.40
N LYS A 459 7.42 -28.07 12.84
CA LYS A 459 6.06 -28.65 12.79
C LYS A 459 5.85 -29.66 11.66
N ILE A 460 6.59 -29.54 10.56
CA ILE A 460 6.51 -30.47 9.43
C ILE A 460 7.18 -31.81 9.75
N GLY A 461 8.07 -31.84 10.75
CA GLY A 461 8.78 -33.05 11.20
C GLY A 461 9.96 -33.45 10.30
N LEU A 462 10.29 -32.63 9.30
CA LEU A 462 11.40 -32.84 8.37
C LEU A 462 12.38 -31.68 8.49
N SER A 463 13.62 -31.95 8.92
CA SER A 463 14.64 -30.93 9.16
C SER A 463 15.16 -30.29 7.86
N PRO A 464 15.74 -29.07 7.94
CA PRO A 464 16.36 -28.43 6.80
C PRO A 464 17.43 -29.30 6.14
N LEU A 465 18.25 -30.02 6.93
CA LEU A 465 19.27 -30.92 6.41
C LEU A 465 18.64 -32.11 5.68
N GLU A 466 17.57 -32.71 6.20
CA GLU A 466 16.83 -33.77 5.50
C GLU A 466 16.16 -33.27 4.21
N MET A 467 15.72 -32.00 4.17
CA MET A 467 15.25 -31.38 2.92
C MET A 467 16.34 -31.30 1.86
N THR A 468 17.61 -31.05 2.23
CA THR A 468 18.72 -31.07 1.26
C THR A 468 18.89 -32.46 0.63
N ALA A 469 18.76 -33.52 1.43
CA ALA A 469 18.83 -34.92 0.99
C ALA A 469 17.65 -35.26 0.05
N ASN A 470 16.43 -34.91 0.46
CA ASN A 470 15.21 -35.15 -0.31
C ASN A 470 15.23 -34.45 -1.68
N GLN A 471 15.84 -33.26 -1.77
CA GLN A 471 15.92 -32.47 -2.99
C GLN A 471 17.19 -32.74 -3.82
N GLY A 472 18.17 -33.51 -3.32
CA GLY A 472 19.46 -33.70 -3.99
C GLY A 472 20.34 -32.44 -4.00
N ASN A 473 20.10 -31.51 -3.07
CA ASN A 473 20.81 -30.23 -2.97
C ASN A 473 22.13 -30.41 -2.18
N TRP A 474 23.11 -31.04 -2.83
CA TRP A 474 24.39 -31.37 -2.20
C TRP A 474 25.19 -30.13 -1.77
N ILE A 475 25.03 -28.99 -2.45
CA ILE A 475 25.69 -27.72 -2.08
C ILE A 475 25.16 -27.22 -0.74
N ALA A 476 23.83 -27.19 -0.58
CA ALA A 476 23.22 -26.85 0.71
C ALA A 476 23.61 -27.85 1.80
N MET A 477 23.58 -29.16 1.50
CA MET A 477 24.00 -30.22 2.43
C MET A 477 25.44 -30.00 2.90
N HIS A 478 26.36 -29.79 1.96
CA HIS A 478 27.76 -29.51 2.25
C HIS A 478 27.91 -28.24 3.12
N THR A 479 27.17 -27.19 2.81
CA THR A 479 27.19 -25.93 3.56
C THR A 479 26.73 -26.12 5.01
N VAL A 480 25.66 -26.88 5.23
CA VAL A 480 25.18 -27.24 6.57
C VAL A 480 26.27 -28.00 7.33
N PHE A 481 26.78 -29.06 6.72
CA PHE A 481 27.82 -29.91 7.31
C PHE A 481 29.07 -29.13 7.69
N LYS A 482 29.57 -28.29 6.78
CA LYS A 482 30.71 -27.39 7.03
C LYS A 482 30.50 -26.48 8.23
N ASN A 483 29.28 -25.95 8.41
CA ASN A 483 28.95 -25.03 9.52
C ASN A 483 28.52 -25.76 10.80
N ARG A 484 28.36 -27.09 10.76
CA ARG A 484 27.97 -27.94 11.88
C ARG A 484 28.86 -29.19 11.96
N PRO A 485 30.19 -29.05 12.18
CA PRO A 485 31.12 -30.18 12.20
C PRO A 485 30.80 -31.21 13.28
N GLN A 486 30.05 -30.84 14.33
CA GLN A 486 29.57 -31.74 15.38
C GLN A 486 28.60 -32.82 14.87
N LEU A 487 28.01 -32.66 13.67
CA LEU A 487 27.14 -33.67 13.08
C LEU A 487 27.90 -34.89 12.52
N LYS A 488 29.23 -34.79 12.45
CA LYS A 488 30.10 -35.89 11.99
C LYS A 488 29.89 -37.14 12.84
N ASN A 489 29.82 -38.29 12.18
CA ASN A 489 29.57 -39.61 12.75
C ASN A 489 28.21 -39.81 13.44
N ASN A 490 27.26 -38.86 13.35
CA ASN A 490 25.91 -39.05 13.87
C ASN A 490 25.14 -40.07 13.00
N GLN A 491 25.27 -41.35 13.32
CA GLN A 491 24.75 -42.43 12.47
C GLN A 491 23.25 -42.35 12.27
N LYS A 492 22.47 -42.03 13.32
CA LYS A 492 21.01 -41.93 13.22
C LYS A 492 20.60 -40.86 12.21
N LEU A 493 21.24 -39.70 12.25
CA LEU A 493 21.02 -38.63 11.28
C LEU A 493 21.45 -39.05 9.87
N LEU A 494 22.68 -39.57 9.73
CA LEU A 494 23.23 -39.94 8.43
C LEU A 494 22.43 -41.07 7.74
N GLU A 495 21.88 -42.00 8.53
CA GLU A 495 20.97 -43.05 8.06
C GLU A 495 19.64 -42.43 7.56
N ALA A 496 19.03 -41.52 8.31
CA ALA A 496 17.82 -40.80 7.87
C ALA A 496 18.04 -40.01 6.57
N LEU A 497 19.20 -39.34 6.42
CA LEU A 497 19.55 -38.65 5.18
C LEU A 497 19.68 -39.61 4.00
N MET A 498 20.25 -40.80 4.23
CA MET A 498 20.37 -41.83 3.21
C MET A 498 18.98 -42.35 2.79
N ASP A 499 18.10 -42.59 3.76
CA ASP A 499 16.73 -43.02 3.49
C ASP A 499 15.98 -41.99 2.64
N HIS A 500 16.08 -40.69 2.95
CA HIS A 500 15.47 -39.63 2.16
C HIS A 500 15.99 -39.52 0.73
N ILE A 501 17.28 -39.80 0.51
CA ILE A 501 17.89 -39.84 -0.83
C ILE A 501 17.26 -40.96 -1.67
N PHE A 502 17.08 -42.14 -1.08
CA PHE A 502 16.56 -43.30 -1.80
C PHE A 502 15.03 -43.39 -1.81
N SER A 503 14.31 -42.59 -1.02
CA SER A 503 12.83 -42.60 -0.99
C SER A 503 12.18 -41.45 -1.76
N THR A 504 12.97 -40.50 -2.29
CA THR A 504 12.44 -39.28 -2.91
C THR A 504 12.01 -39.49 -4.36
N SER A 505 10.84 -38.94 -4.72
CA SER A 505 10.39 -38.89 -6.12
C SER A 505 11.17 -37.88 -6.98
N VAL A 506 11.99 -37.02 -6.36
CA VAL A 506 12.81 -36.02 -7.06
C VAL A 506 13.87 -36.67 -7.93
N TYR A 507 14.52 -37.75 -7.46
CA TYR A 507 15.55 -38.46 -8.24
C TYR A 507 15.01 -39.01 -9.56
N ALA A 508 13.86 -39.69 -9.50
CA ALA A 508 13.18 -40.16 -10.71
C ALA A 508 12.76 -39.00 -11.62
N CYS A 509 12.23 -37.91 -11.04
CA CYS A 509 11.78 -36.74 -11.79
C CYS A 509 12.90 -36.09 -12.63
N ILE A 510 14.10 -35.90 -12.07
CA ILE A 510 15.21 -35.25 -12.80
C ILE A 510 15.82 -36.15 -13.90
N ARG A 511 15.53 -37.45 -13.88
CA ARG A 511 15.99 -38.44 -14.87
C ARG A 511 14.96 -38.70 -15.98
N GLY A 512 13.91 -37.89 -16.07
CA GLY A 512 12.83 -38.05 -17.06
C GLY A 512 11.72 -39.02 -16.64
N GLY A 513 11.66 -39.41 -15.37
CA GLY A 513 10.54 -40.15 -14.80
C GLY A 513 9.33 -39.27 -14.49
N GLY A 514 8.40 -39.78 -13.68
CA GLY A 514 7.20 -39.05 -13.27
C GLY A 514 7.51 -37.76 -12.49
N LYS A 515 6.65 -36.74 -12.63
CA LYS A 515 6.80 -35.47 -11.91
C LYS A 515 6.71 -35.70 -10.40
N CYS A 516 7.69 -35.17 -9.66
CA CYS A 516 7.66 -35.15 -8.20
C CYS A 516 6.62 -34.14 -7.68
N GLN A 517 6.27 -34.23 -6.39
CA GLN A 517 5.32 -33.30 -5.74
C GLN A 517 5.71 -31.82 -5.93
N ARG A 518 7.01 -31.51 -5.93
CA ARG A 518 7.53 -30.15 -6.19
C ARG A 518 7.17 -29.68 -7.60
N CYS A 519 7.53 -30.44 -8.63
CA CYS A 519 7.22 -30.09 -10.02
C CYS A 519 5.72 -30.07 -10.36
N THR A 520 4.91 -30.77 -9.56
CA THR A 520 3.45 -30.72 -9.69
C THR A 520 2.86 -29.46 -9.07
N ASN A 521 3.42 -28.99 -7.95
CA ASN A 521 2.86 -27.88 -7.16
C ASN A 521 3.57 -26.53 -7.34
N ASP A 522 4.78 -26.52 -7.88
CA ASP A 522 5.65 -25.37 -8.04
C ASP A 522 6.02 -25.16 -9.52
N LYS A 523 6.17 -23.89 -9.93
CA LYS A 523 6.61 -23.50 -11.28
C LYS A 523 8.12 -23.37 -11.38
N VAL A 524 8.86 -23.40 -10.26
CA VAL A 524 10.32 -23.33 -10.23
C VAL A 524 10.92 -24.69 -10.60
N PRO A 525 11.68 -24.80 -11.72
CA PRO A 525 12.30 -26.05 -12.11
C PRO A 525 13.35 -26.51 -11.09
N HIS A 526 13.70 -27.80 -11.13
CA HIS A 526 14.85 -28.31 -10.40
C HIS A 526 16.12 -27.59 -10.85
N SER A 527 17.04 -27.36 -9.90
CA SER A 527 18.36 -26.80 -10.23
C SER A 527 19.14 -27.77 -11.10
N GLN A 528 19.92 -27.24 -12.04
CA GLN A 528 20.87 -28.03 -12.83
C GLN A 528 22.03 -28.57 -11.98
N ASN A 529 22.24 -28.00 -10.79
CA ASN A 529 23.34 -28.37 -9.89
C ASN A 529 22.98 -29.48 -8.89
N LEU A 530 21.76 -30.03 -8.94
CA LEU A 530 21.35 -31.12 -8.06
C LEU A 530 22.16 -32.39 -8.37
N SER A 531 22.61 -33.09 -7.34
CA SER A 531 23.27 -34.39 -7.48
C SER A 531 23.09 -35.22 -6.22
N PHE A 532 22.37 -36.33 -6.37
CA PHE A 532 22.17 -37.29 -5.30
C PHE A 532 23.45 -38.11 -5.04
N GLU A 533 24.24 -38.37 -6.07
CA GLU A 533 25.54 -39.02 -5.97
C GLU A 533 26.50 -38.22 -5.08
N MET A 534 26.50 -36.89 -5.23
CA MET A 534 27.27 -36.00 -4.36
C MET A 534 26.73 -35.95 -2.93
N CYS A 535 25.41 -35.98 -2.72
CA CYS A 535 24.83 -36.12 -1.39
C CYS A 535 25.29 -37.42 -0.71
N VAL A 536 25.24 -38.56 -1.42
CA VAL A 536 25.72 -39.85 -0.91
C VAL A 536 27.21 -39.76 -0.54
N LYS A 537 28.03 -39.17 -1.42
CA LYS A 537 29.47 -38.96 -1.15
C LYS A 537 29.71 -38.15 0.13
N LEU A 538 28.96 -37.05 0.32
CA LEU A 538 29.06 -36.20 1.51
C LEU A 538 28.69 -36.96 2.78
N ILE A 539 27.59 -37.72 2.75
CA ILE A 539 27.13 -38.53 3.89
C ILE A 539 28.21 -39.54 4.31
N PHE A 540 28.82 -40.26 3.34
CA PHE A 540 29.89 -41.20 3.63
C PHE A 540 31.11 -40.55 4.28
N GLY A 541 31.60 -39.42 3.75
CA GLY A 541 32.78 -38.80 4.36
C GLY A 541 32.49 -37.95 5.61
N TYR A 542 31.22 -37.69 5.93
CA TYR A 542 30.81 -37.31 7.29
C TYR A 542 30.73 -38.50 8.26
N GLY A 543 31.13 -39.69 7.83
CA GLY A 543 31.38 -40.84 8.69
C GLY A 543 30.23 -41.83 8.77
N TYR A 544 29.36 -41.89 7.76
CA TYR A 544 28.30 -42.89 7.70
C TYR A 544 28.89 -44.31 7.64
N ARG A 545 28.38 -45.20 8.49
CA ARG A 545 28.76 -46.61 8.55
C ARG A 545 27.53 -47.45 8.27
N HIS A 546 27.58 -48.23 7.20
CA HIS A 546 26.48 -49.11 6.81
C HIS A 546 26.14 -50.10 7.93
N LYS A 547 24.86 -50.16 8.32
CA LYS A 547 24.27 -51.30 9.02
C LYS A 547 23.39 -52.07 8.03
N ASN A 548 23.57 -53.40 8.02
CA ASN A 548 22.88 -54.43 7.23
C ASN A 548 21.86 -54.00 6.14
N SER A 549 22.07 -54.52 4.93
CA SER A 549 21.42 -54.26 3.62
C SER A 549 19.90 -54.51 3.48
N SER A 550 19.15 -54.55 4.58
CA SER A 550 17.73 -54.93 4.59
C SER A 550 16.78 -53.78 4.23
N LEU A 551 17.20 -52.51 4.40
CA LEU A 551 16.30 -51.35 4.46
C LEU A 551 16.35 -50.36 3.28
N LEU A 552 17.27 -50.50 2.31
CA LEU A 552 17.31 -49.60 1.15
C LEU A 552 16.08 -49.82 0.26
N PRO A 553 15.16 -48.83 0.12
CA PRO A 553 13.89 -49.03 -0.56
C PRO A 553 14.04 -48.92 -2.09
N HIS A 554 14.90 -49.72 -2.72
CA HIS A 554 14.92 -49.95 -4.18
C HIS A 554 15.56 -51.30 -4.56
N LYS A 555 15.25 -52.39 -3.84
CA LYS A 555 15.64 -53.75 -4.29
C LYS A 555 15.00 -54.19 -5.63
N GLY A 556 14.12 -53.38 -6.23
CA GLY A 556 13.28 -53.75 -7.38
C GLY A 556 13.69 -53.22 -8.76
N THR A 557 14.65 -52.30 -8.89
CA THR A 557 15.07 -51.77 -10.21
C THR A 557 16.57 -51.91 -10.37
N SER A 558 17.02 -53.02 -10.96
CA SER A 558 18.41 -53.48 -11.04
C SER A 558 19.38 -52.62 -11.89
N PHE A 559 19.09 -51.34 -12.13
CA PHE A 559 19.93 -50.43 -12.90
C PHE A 559 19.90 -48.97 -12.41
N ASP A 560 19.78 -48.73 -11.10
CA ASP A 560 19.91 -47.38 -10.56
C ASP A 560 21.40 -46.98 -10.42
N PRO A 561 21.90 -45.95 -11.16
CA PRO A 561 23.27 -45.46 -11.01
C PRO A 561 23.60 -45.01 -9.58
N LEU A 562 22.62 -44.50 -8.84
CA LEU A 562 22.80 -44.04 -7.46
C LEU A 562 23.11 -45.20 -6.52
N LEU A 563 22.48 -46.37 -6.74
CA LEU A 563 22.75 -47.58 -5.97
C LEU A 563 24.19 -48.08 -6.23
N LYS A 564 24.68 -48.00 -7.48
CA LYS A 564 26.08 -48.33 -7.80
C LYS A 564 27.08 -47.42 -7.09
N VAL A 565 26.80 -46.12 -7.03
CA VAL A 565 27.63 -45.15 -6.29
C VAL A 565 27.65 -45.52 -4.80
N TYR A 566 26.49 -45.82 -4.22
CA TYR A 566 26.39 -46.25 -2.84
C TYR A 566 27.19 -47.53 -2.55
N GLU A 567 26.97 -48.59 -3.33
CA GLU A 567 27.68 -49.87 -3.16
C GLU A 567 29.19 -49.72 -3.29
N SER A 568 29.64 -48.85 -4.19
CA SER A 568 31.06 -48.50 -4.34
C SER A 568 31.62 -47.89 -3.06
N PHE A 569 30.92 -46.93 -2.46
CA PHE A 569 31.36 -46.27 -1.22
C PHE A 569 31.21 -47.15 0.03
N VAL A 570 30.30 -48.13 0.03
CA VAL A 570 30.27 -49.17 1.08
C VAL A 570 31.56 -50.01 1.05
N LYS A 571 32.01 -50.39 -0.15
CA LYS A 571 33.25 -51.19 -0.32
C LYS A 571 34.50 -50.36 -0.04
N SER A 572 34.54 -49.14 -0.55
CA SER A 572 35.68 -48.23 -0.46
C SER A 572 35.19 -46.83 -0.10
N PRO A 573 35.14 -46.48 1.20
CA PRO A 573 34.67 -45.17 1.64
C PRO A 573 35.47 -44.04 0.99
N PRO A 574 34.81 -42.98 0.49
CA PRO A 574 35.48 -41.86 -0.13
C PRO A 574 36.35 -41.13 0.89
N VAL A 575 37.61 -40.90 0.53
CA VAL A 575 38.48 -39.95 1.25
C VAL A 575 38.00 -38.55 0.87
N ILE A 576 37.30 -37.87 1.77
CA ILE A 576 37.01 -36.44 1.59
C ILE A 576 38.29 -35.69 1.97
N SER A 577 39.13 -35.36 0.98
CA SER A 577 39.85 -34.09 1.05
C SER A 577 38.80 -32.99 1.04
N GLU A 578 39.00 -31.92 1.81
CA GLU A 578 38.10 -30.75 1.81
C GLU A 578 37.67 -30.47 0.37
N PRO A 579 36.37 -30.41 0.08
CA PRO A 579 35.96 -30.15 -1.28
C PRO A 579 36.55 -28.79 -1.64
N VAL A 580 37.30 -28.77 -2.75
CA VAL A 580 37.60 -27.54 -3.46
C VAL A 580 36.26 -27.03 -3.97
N VAL A 581 35.49 -26.40 -3.08
CA VAL A 581 34.59 -25.34 -3.48
C VAL A 581 35.57 -24.32 -4.03
N ASN A 582 35.64 -24.17 -5.35
CA ASN A 582 36.26 -22.99 -5.92
C ASN A 582 35.68 -21.83 -5.13
N THR A 583 36.50 -21.21 -4.30
CA THR A 583 36.14 -20.00 -3.60
C THR A 583 35.65 -19.07 -4.70
N PHE A 584 34.36 -18.76 -4.72
CA PHE A 584 33.97 -17.46 -5.24
C PHE A 584 34.65 -16.48 -4.31
N SER A 585 35.87 -16.11 -4.66
CA SER A 585 36.62 -15.04 -4.02
C SER A 585 35.80 -13.78 -4.26
N SER A 586 34.98 -13.42 -3.27
CA SER A 586 34.72 -12.03 -2.98
C SER A 586 35.61 -11.61 -1.82
N PRO A 587 36.14 -10.37 -1.82
CA PRO A 587 37.27 -10.00 -1.02
C PRO A 587 36.91 -10.04 0.47
N VAL A 588 37.82 -10.60 1.27
CA VAL A 588 37.85 -10.45 2.71
C VAL A 588 38.02 -8.95 3.00
N ILE A 589 36.98 -8.30 3.56
CA ILE A 589 37.14 -6.98 4.17
C ILE A 589 37.84 -7.23 5.52
N GLY A 590 39.18 -7.16 5.47
CA GLY A 590 40.01 -7.09 6.65
C GLY A 590 39.88 -5.72 7.31
N SER A 591 39.76 -5.73 8.63
CA SER A 591 40.00 -4.58 9.50
C SER A 591 41.39 -3.99 9.23
N GLY A 592 41.45 -2.76 8.72
CA GLY A 592 42.69 -2.04 8.49
C GLY A 592 42.43 -0.73 7.76
N VAL A 593 42.51 0.37 8.49
CA VAL A 593 42.54 1.75 7.99
C VAL A 593 43.64 1.86 6.92
N VAL A 594 43.33 2.15 5.65
CA VAL A 594 43.86 3.29 4.86
C VAL A 594 43.12 3.45 3.51
N ASP A 595 42.81 4.71 3.19
CA ASP A 595 42.68 5.41 1.89
C ASP A 595 41.75 4.96 0.74
N ARG A 596 40.91 5.95 0.37
CA ARG A 596 40.01 6.01 -0.77
C ARG A 596 40.78 6.00 -2.10
N VAL A 597 40.54 4.99 -2.94
CA VAL A 597 40.60 5.18 -4.41
C VAL A 597 39.46 4.40 -5.06
N ARG A 598 38.51 5.13 -5.65
CA ARG A 598 37.47 4.57 -6.53
C ARG A 598 38.12 4.17 -7.85
N THR A 599 38.20 2.88 -8.18
CA THR A 599 38.49 2.45 -9.55
C THR A 599 37.17 2.38 -10.33
N ALA A 600 37.03 3.20 -11.36
CA ALA A 600 35.90 3.19 -12.28
C ALA A 600 35.85 1.87 -13.10
N PRO A 601 34.69 1.49 -13.67
CA PRO A 601 34.59 0.31 -14.53
C PRO A 601 35.49 0.47 -15.77
N VAL A 602 36.24 -0.58 -16.12
CA VAL A 602 37.06 -0.60 -17.34
C VAL A 602 36.14 -0.76 -18.56
N GLU A 603 36.13 0.24 -19.45
CA GLU A 603 35.32 0.19 -20.68
C GLU A 603 35.87 -0.84 -21.67
N LYS A 604 34.98 -1.45 -22.47
CA LYS A 604 35.34 -2.46 -23.48
C LYS A 604 34.83 -2.05 -24.86
N CYS A 605 35.58 -2.41 -25.91
CA CYS A 605 35.15 -2.23 -27.29
C CYS A 605 33.87 -3.02 -27.56
N PHE A 606 32.86 -2.37 -28.14
CA PHE A 606 31.54 -2.95 -28.40
C PHE A 606 31.57 -4.17 -29.33
N VAL A 607 32.61 -4.30 -30.15
CA VAL A 607 32.69 -5.33 -31.21
C VAL A 607 33.59 -6.49 -30.86
N CYS A 608 34.81 -6.23 -30.38
CA CYS A 608 35.79 -7.27 -30.09
C CYS A 608 35.95 -7.55 -28.59
N GLY A 609 35.35 -6.73 -27.72
CA GLY A 609 35.43 -6.90 -26.27
C GLY A 609 36.78 -6.53 -25.63
N VAL A 610 37.73 -5.98 -26.40
CA VAL A 610 39.03 -5.56 -25.84
C VAL A 610 38.83 -4.47 -24.79
N GLU A 611 39.48 -4.64 -23.65
CA GLU A 611 39.43 -3.71 -22.51
C GLU A 611 40.30 -2.48 -22.78
N GLU A 612 39.83 -1.32 -22.33
CA GLU A 612 40.59 -0.08 -22.41
C GLU A 612 41.88 -0.17 -21.58
N SER A 613 43.00 0.19 -22.20
CA SER A 613 44.30 0.29 -21.54
C SER A 613 45.11 1.40 -22.19
N GLU A 614 46.21 1.82 -21.56
CA GLU A 614 47.13 2.82 -22.15
C GLU A 614 47.63 2.42 -23.55
N ARG A 615 47.67 1.11 -23.86
CA ARG A 615 48.08 0.59 -25.17
C ARG A 615 46.94 0.48 -26.18
N VAL A 616 45.69 0.45 -25.72
CA VAL A 616 44.49 0.27 -26.54
C VAL A 616 43.41 1.28 -26.09
N PRO A 617 43.55 2.57 -26.45
CA PRO A 617 42.57 3.58 -26.09
C PRO A 617 41.27 3.36 -26.87
N LEU A 618 40.12 3.44 -26.19
CA LEU A 618 38.82 3.32 -26.84
C LEU A 618 38.32 4.69 -27.30
N LYS A 619 37.74 4.74 -28.50
CA LYS A 619 37.16 5.95 -29.08
C LYS A 619 35.65 5.84 -29.06
N ARG A 620 34.97 6.87 -28.54
CA ARG A 620 33.51 6.97 -28.57
C ARG A 620 33.01 7.36 -29.96
N CYS A 621 31.85 6.82 -30.32
CA CYS A 621 31.10 7.27 -31.49
C CYS A 621 30.85 8.78 -31.41
N VAL A 622 31.27 9.54 -32.43
CA VAL A 622 31.18 11.00 -32.44
C VAL A 622 29.73 11.49 -32.36
N ALA A 623 28.78 10.74 -32.91
CA ALA A 623 27.36 11.12 -32.95
C ALA A 623 26.65 10.88 -31.62
N CYS A 624 26.65 9.65 -31.09
CA CYS A 624 25.85 9.31 -29.90
C CYS A 624 26.65 9.29 -28.58
N LYS A 625 27.99 9.26 -28.64
CA LYS A 625 28.92 9.07 -27.51
C LYS A 625 28.70 7.81 -26.65
N LYS A 626 27.74 6.95 -26.99
CA LYS A 626 27.37 5.74 -26.24
C LYS A 626 28.18 4.50 -26.63
N ALA A 627 28.46 4.30 -27.91
CA ALA A 627 29.28 3.18 -28.36
C ALA A 627 30.77 3.52 -28.32
N VAL A 628 31.61 2.56 -27.93
CA VAL A 628 33.06 2.68 -27.79
C VAL A 628 33.77 1.63 -28.65
N TYR A 629 34.80 2.03 -29.39
CA TYR A 629 35.52 1.16 -30.32
C TYR A 629 37.04 1.29 -30.16
N CYS A 630 37.78 0.19 -30.28
CA CYS A 630 39.24 0.21 -30.25
C CYS A 630 39.88 0.72 -31.56
N GLY A 631 39.08 0.94 -32.61
CA GLY A 631 39.56 1.41 -33.92
C GLY A 631 38.49 1.48 -34.98
N VAL A 632 38.84 2.07 -36.13
CA VAL A 632 37.94 2.31 -37.27
C VAL A 632 37.37 1.01 -37.84
N GLU A 633 38.14 -0.08 -37.83
CA GLU A 633 37.69 -1.38 -38.33
C GLU A 633 36.54 -1.97 -37.50
N CYS A 634 36.63 -1.89 -36.17
CA CYS A 634 35.51 -2.28 -35.29
C CYS A 634 34.30 -1.37 -35.51
N GLN A 635 34.50 -0.07 -35.63
CA GLN A 635 33.41 0.87 -35.90
C GLN A 635 32.71 0.56 -37.24
N LYS A 636 33.45 0.28 -38.33
CA LYS A 636 32.87 -0.08 -39.64
C LYS A 636 32.09 -1.40 -39.58
N LYS A 637 32.57 -2.37 -38.80
CA LYS A 637 31.89 -3.66 -38.62
C LYS A 637 30.54 -3.49 -37.92
N ASP A 638 30.47 -2.64 -36.91
CA ASP A 638 29.24 -2.31 -36.18
C ASP A 638 28.33 -1.32 -36.93
N TRP A 639 28.88 -0.48 -37.83
CA TRP A 639 28.15 0.63 -38.43
C TRP A 639 26.88 0.22 -39.18
N LYS A 640 26.83 -1.00 -39.73
CA LYS A 640 25.62 -1.52 -40.41
C LYS A 640 24.41 -1.56 -39.49
N ASP A 641 24.61 -1.93 -38.22
CA ASP A 641 23.56 -2.06 -37.22
C ASP A 641 23.48 -0.81 -36.33
N HIS A 642 24.62 -0.28 -35.91
CA HIS A 642 24.71 0.91 -35.05
C HIS A 642 24.03 2.13 -35.66
N LYS A 643 24.12 2.35 -36.99
CA LYS A 643 23.49 3.50 -37.66
C LYS A 643 21.97 3.57 -37.47
N LEU A 644 21.29 2.44 -37.21
CA LEU A 644 19.85 2.39 -36.97
C LEU A 644 19.46 2.93 -35.58
N VAL A 645 20.37 2.85 -34.62
CA VAL A 645 20.16 3.23 -33.22
C VAL A 645 21.01 4.44 -32.78
N CYS A 646 21.89 4.92 -33.65
CA CYS A 646 22.75 6.09 -33.43
C CYS A 646 21.92 7.38 -33.49
N ARG A 647 21.18 7.67 -32.41
CA ARG A 647 20.49 8.95 -32.21
C ARG A 647 21.48 9.95 -31.60
N LYS A 648 21.57 11.16 -32.18
CA LYS A 648 22.43 12.25 -31.71
C LYS A 648 22.09 12.68 -30.30
#